data_AF-A0A8B6C8Z2-F1
#
_entry.id   AF-A0A8B6C8Z2-F1
#
_cell.length_a   1.000
_cell.length_b   1.000
_cell.length_c   1.000
_cell.angle_alpha   90.00
_cell.angle_beta   90.00
_cell.angle_gamma   90.00
#
_symmetry.space_group_name_H-M   'P 1'
#
loop_
_entity.id
_entity.type
_entity.pdbx_description
1 polymer ?
#
loop_
_entity_poly.entity_id
_entity_poly.type
_entity_poly.pdbx_seq_one_letter_code
_entity_poly.pdbx_strand_id
1 'polypeptide(L)'
;MVNLLSGWSTGRFGFFGVTKAVPNNKAMNYAGVALCVVSAVVFSLIKNDVTPAEIENEPLVSEVLQQSYGSKSNDSSYKSKNNKDKTINMDDQSDEKSYIDRLSPGMQRIVGLVLCIFSGALYGQMFTGATYVQDHPKLYPGATLNGLDYVFADFCGLYITSTAFFVIYIIFMKNKPKIYPKVILPGLISGVMWSVGTSCWFVANRSLSIPVAFPIVTTGPSIVASLWGVIVFKEIQDDRTPLHEAGNEEIVTILVKKGASVNGIDSREMTPLHLAADRGSIELTKALINAAANVNISDSEINEVKKLEATGKVEVTVDTVKGEITLRGFTKHVFDAMEDANSIIKTAEQAKQTKQKAKLVTDMVQWHYMSEDKGEKKLVEYPPEVNLILEIALKDQKTDASFYDQNGNRYIVDFNSYEEYPADDPTDKVQVLRKSKLVDHAFELPISWEKMGDKENLKIVQLKPTDQEYKDVSQKFITTAGGTKVTFVKIERIQNKTLYQQFVAKKKSMDATNPKTVNNEKQLWHGFSVDALDSINRYGFNRSYCGKNAVAFGAGVYFAVEVRYSIQDTYSKPDTSGHKRMYLCRVLTGEYCNGLGGMRVPPAKPNAAGSHILYDSVTNDMNNQIMYIIFHDSQAFPEYLVTFKRG
;
A
#
# COMPACT_ATOMS: atom_id res chain seq x y z
N MET A 1 18.69 21.51 -13.38
CA MET A 1 18.50 22.52 -14.44
C MET A 1 19.52 23.66 -14.34
N VAL A 2 19.71 24.32 -13.19
CA VAL A 2 20.68 25.42 -13.05
C VAL A 2 22.12 24.98 -13.35
N ASN A 3 22.51 23.78 -12.91
CA ASN A 3 23.79 23.17 -13.28
C ASN A 3 23.98 23.01 -14.78
N LEU A 4 23.01 22.41 -15.46
CA LEU A 4 22.98 22.21 -16.90
C LEU A 4 23.16 23.52 -17.66
N LEU A 5 22.37 24.54 -17.31
CA LEU A 5 22.40 25.84 -17.97
C LEU A 5 23.72 26.58 -17.74
N SER A 6 24.24 26.55 -16.50
CA SER A 6 25.48 27.24 -16.17
C SER A 6 26.69 26.58 -16.83
N GLY A 7 26.81 25.25 -16.84
CA GLY A 7 27.90 24.56 -17.55
C GLY A 7 27.82 24.70 -19.08
N TRP A 8 26.61 24.55 -19.65
CA TRP A 8 26.39 24.73 -21.09
C TRP A 8 26.71 26.16 -21.55
N SER A 9 26.24 27.17 -20.80
CA SER A 9 26.48 28.58 -21.15
C SER A 9 27.96 28.95 -21.06
N THR A 10 28.70 28.43 -20.09
CA THR A 10 30.15 28.59 -19.99
C THR A 10 30.86 28.10 -21.26
N GLY A 11 30.59 26.87 -21.72
CA GLY A 11 31.22 26.34 -22.93
C GLY A 11 30.74 27.00 -24.23
N ARG A 12 29.45 27.36 -24.32
CA ARG A 12 28.85 27.91 -25.54
C ARG A 12 29.17 29.38 -25.77
N PHE A 13 29.18 30.18 -24.71
CA PHE A 13 29.37 31.62 -24.76
C PHE A 13 30.74 32.07 -24.25
N GLY A 14 31.55 31.15 -23.72
CA GLY A 14 32.89 31.44 -23.23
C GLY A 14 32.89 32.28 -21.95
N PHE A 15 31.96 31.98 -21.03
CA PHE A 15 31.99 32.65 -19.73
C PHE A 15 33.26 32.27 -18.96
N PHE A 16 33.68 33.17 -18.07
CA PHE A 16 34.92 33.03 -17.29
C PHE A 16 36.19 32.87 -18.15
N GLY A 17 36.16 33.36 -19.38
CA GLY A 17 37.31 33.38 -20.30
C GLY A 17 37.53 32.08 -21.06
N VAL A 18 36.72 31.04 -20.87
CA VAL A 18 36.79 29.77 -21.62
C VAL A 18 36.59 30.02 -23.13
N THR A 19 37.27 29.25 -23.98
CA THR A 19 37.14 29.38 -25.43
C THR A 19 35.75 28.97 -25.88
N LYS A 20 35.10 29.83 -26.67
CA LYS A 20 33.76 29.56 -27.22
C LYS A 20 33.79 28.31 -28.10
N ALA A 21 33.11 27.25 -27.69
CA ALA A 21 32.97 26.04 -28.50
C ALA A 21 31.67 26.11 -29.32
N VAL A 22 31.81 26.16 -30.65
CA VAL A 22 30.68 25.94 -31.57
C VAL A 22 30.66 24.45 -31.90
N PRO A 23 29.60 23.70 -31.52
CA PRO A 23 29.57 22.27 -31.76
C PRO A 23 29.68 21.93 -33.24
N ASN A 24 30.63 21.06 -33.57
CA ASN A 24 30.93 20.62 -34.95
C ASN A 24 29.74 19.93 -35.62
N ASN A 25 28.88 19.29 -34.83
CA ASN A 25 27.67 18.62 -35.30
C ASN A 25 26.42 19.41 -34.86
N LYS A 26 25.79 20.08 -35.82
CA LYS A 26 24.55 20.85 -35.59
C LYS A 26 23.42 19.98 -35.03
N ALA A 27 23.30 18.73 -35.49
CA ALA A 27 22.27 17.81 -35.00
C ALA A 27 22.47 17.44 -33.53
N MET A 28 23.71 17.17 -33.10
CA MET A 28 24.01 16.88 -31.69
C MET A 28 23.80 18.10 -30.78
N ASN A 29 24.07 19.30 -31.27
CA ASN A 29 23.75 20.52 -30.54
C ASN A 29 22.24 20.69 -30.32
N TYR A 30 21.43 20.51 -31.37
CA TYR A 30 19.97 20.55 -31.24
C TYR A 30 19.43 19.41 -30.37
N ALA A 31 20.05 18.22 -30.39
CA ALA A 31 19.72 17.13 -29.48
C ALA A 31 20.02 17.48 -28.02
N GLY A 32 21.14 18.14 -27.74
CA GLY A 32 21.46 18.66 -26.40
C GLY A 32 20.45 19.71 -25.93
N VAL A 33 20.07 20.65 -26.79
CA VAL A 33 19.02 21.64 -26.50
C VAL A 33 17.67 20.97 -26.26
N ALA A 34 17.30 19.99 -27.10
CA ALA A 34 16.06 19.22 -26.93
C ALA A 34 16.05 18.47 -25.59
N LEU A 35 17.17 17.85 -25.19
CA LEU A 35 17.31 17.22 -23.87
C LEU A 35 17.15 18.21 -22.72
N CYS A 36 17.69 19.43 -22.84
CA CYS A 36 17.48 20.50 -21.85
C CYS A 36 15.99 20.86 -21.70
N VAL A 37 15.28 21.02 -22.83
CA VAL A 37 13.86 21.36 -22.85
C VAL A 37 13.01 20.21 -22.31
N VAL A 38 13.27 18.98 -22.75
CA VAL A 38 12.57 17.77 -22.28
C VAL A 38 12.81 17.58 -20.79
N SER A 39 14.03 17.77 -20.28
CA SER A 39 14.31 17.71 -18.85
C SER A 39 13.50 18.74 -18.07
N ALA A 40 13.44 19.99 -18.55
CA ALA A 40 12.64 21.04 -17.89
C ALA A 40 11.15 20.68 -17.87
N VAL A 41 10.62 20.14 -18.97
CA VAL A 41 9.23 19.68 -19.05
C VAL A 41 8.98 18.52 -18.10
N VAL A 42 9.81 17.47 -18.14
CA VAL A 42 9.69 16.30 -17.25
C VAL A 42 9.75 16.73 -15.79
N PHE A 43 10.72 17.55 -15.39
CA PHE A 43 10.79 18.05 -14.00
C PHE A 43 9.63 18.98 -13.62
N SER A 44 9.03 19.71 -14.57
CA SER A 44 7.84 20.53 -14.30
C SER A 44 6.55 19.71 -14.17
N LEU A 45 6.52 18.52 -14.78
CA LEU A 45 5.40 17.58 -14.72
C LEU A 45 5.48 16.64 -13.51
N ILE A 46 6.65 16.55 -12.86
CA ILE A 46 6.76 15.91 -11.55
C ILE A 46 6.00 16.78 -10.56
N LYS A 47 4.76 16.39 -10.26
CA LYS A 47 4.06 16.89 -9.08
C LYS A 47 4.84 16.41 -7.87
N ASN A 48 5.37 17.35 -7.10
CA ASN A 48 5.79 17.06 -5.74
C ASN A 48 4.51 16.88 -4.93
N ASP A 49 3.95 15.67 -4.94
CA ASP A 49 3.10 15.22 -3.84
C ASP A 49 4.01 14.85 -2.66
N VAL A 50 4.85 15.82 -2.26
CA VAL A 50 5.17 15.95 -0.86
C VAL A 50 4.01 16.80 -0.34
N THR A 51 2.90 16.13 -0.06
CA THR A 51 2.22 16.45 1.19
C THR A 51 3.36 16.53 2.21
N PRO A 52 3.49 17.64 2.98
CA PRO A 52 4.18 17.50 4.25
C PRO A 52 3.66 16.19 4.86
N ALA A 53 4.42 15.55 5.73
CA ALA A 53 3.73 14.82 6.76
C ALA A 53 2.89 15.85 7.57
N GLU A 54 1.81 16.40 7.00
CA GLU A 54 0.49 16.25 7.59
C GLU A 54 0.49 14.78 7.98
N ILE A 55 0.89 14.55 9.24
CA ILE A 55 0.10 13.74 10.15
C ILE A 55 -1.15 13.33 9.39
N GLU A 56 -1.16 12.10 8.89
CA GLU A 56 -2.35 11.49 8.29
C GLU A 56 -3.46 11.63 9.32
N ASN A 57 -4.15 12.76 9.24
CA ASN A 57 -5.56 12.82 9.51
C ASN A 57 -6.15 12.22 8.23
N GLU A 58 -6.01 10.89 8.10
CA GLU A 58 -7.18 10.12 7.68
C GLU A 58 -8.36 10.76 8.42
N PRO A 59 -9.49 11.08 7.77
CA PRO A 59 -10.67 11.38 8.54
C PRO A 59 -10.86 10.15 9.41
N LEU A 60 -10.66 10.33 10.72
CA LEU A 60 -10.74 9.23 11.65
C LEU A 60 -12.03 8.50 11.33
N VAL A 61 -12.07 7.19 11.52
CA VAL A 61 -13.35 6.47 11.58
C VAL A 61 -14.33 7.20 12.52
N SER A 62 -13.80 7.96 13.51
CA SER A 62 -14.56 8.90 14.33
C SER A 62 -15.17 10.12 13.62
N GLU A 63 -14.57 10.70 12.57
CA GLU A 63 -15.14 11.80 11.76
C GLU A 63 -16.29 11.32 10.86
N VAL A 64 -16.16 10.13 10.27
CA VAL A 64 -17.24 9.49 9.50
C VAL A 64 -18.40 9.07 10.42
N LEU A 65 -18.09 8.66 11.67
CA LEU A 65 -19.09 8.41 12.72
C LEU A 65 -19.71 9.71 13.27
N GLN A 66 -18.99 10.84 13.21
CA GLN A 66 -19.46 12.16 13.70
C GLN A 66 -20.63 12.71 12.87
N GLN A 67 -20.65 12.46 11.56
CA GLN A 67 -21.76 12.87 10.68
C GLN A 67 -23.00 11.97 10.84
N SER A 68 -22.82 10.71 11.25
CA SER A 68 -23.91 9.73 11.43
C SER A 68 -24.76 9.99 12.70
N TYR A 69 -24.17 10.58 13.74
CA TYR A 69 -24.85 10.80 15.04
C TYR A 69 -25.24 12.26 15.32
N GLY A 70 -24.85 13.22 14.48
CA GLY A 70 -25.09 14.64 14.68
C GLY A 70 -26.18 15.25 13.80
N SER A 71 -27.46 14.89 13.97
CA SER A 71 -28.55 15.79 13.55
C SER A 71 -29.84 15.58 14.34
N LYS A 72 -30.00 16.36 15.42
CA LYS A 72 -31.27 16.97 15.84
C LYS A 72 -31.01 18.27 16.60
N SER A 73 -30.86 19.37 15.88
CA SER A 73 -31.57 20.62 16.21
C SER A 73 -31.51 21.57 15.02
N ASN A 74 -32.69 22.00 14.57
CA ASN A 74 -32.85 23.11 13.65
C ASN A 74 -32.43 24.39 14.37
N ASP A 75 -31.42 25.10 13.89
CA ASP A 75 -31.61 26.52 13.63
C ASP A 75 -30.65 27.08 12.58
N SER A 76 -31.20 27.94 11.74
CA SER A 76 -30.55 28.66 10.68
C SER A 76 -29.66 29.78 11.22
N SER A 77 -28.35 29.78 10.92
CA SER A 77 -27.65 30.97 10.40
C SER A 77 -26.16 30.69 10.14
N TYR A 78 -25.72 31.03 8.93
CA TYR A 78 -24.33 31.23 8.60
C TYR A 78 -23.72 32.37 9.45
N LYS A 79 -22.54 32.14 10.05
CA LYS A 79 -21.51 33.16 10.22
C LYS A 79 -20.14 32.57 10.56
N SER A 80 -19.20 32.79 9.64
CA SER A 80 -17.75 32.75 9.84
C SER A 80 -17.32 33.69 10.97
N LYS A 81 -16.39 33.25 11.85
CA LYS A 81 -15.47 34.15 12.56
C LYS A 81 -14.25 33.43 13.16
N ASN A 82 -13.08 33.99 12.83
CA ASN A 82 -11.77 33.76 13.44
C ASN A 82 -11.72 34.15 14.93
N ASN A 83 -10.90 33.44 15.73
CA ASN A 83 -9.80 33.94 16.58
C ASN A 83 -9.31 32.79 17.48
N LYS A 84 -8.01 32.43 17.50
CA LYS A 84 -6.89 33.08 18.25
C LYS A 84 -7.10 33.12 19.76
N ASP A 85 -6.05 32.65 20.45
CA ASP A 85 -5.78 32.65 21.91
C ASP A 85 -6.51 31.52 22.67
N LYS A 86 -5.87 30.62 23.44
CA LYS A 86 -4.65 30.76 24.27
C LYS A 86 -4.01 29.41 24.65
N THR A 87 -2.68 29.44 24.70
CA THR A 87 -1.66 28.55 25.31
C THR A 87 -1.94 28.01 26.72
N ILE A 88 -1.54 26.75 26.99
CA ILE A 88 -0.87 26.33 28.24
C ILE A 88 0.29 25.35 27.93
N ASN A 89 1.46 25.76 28.43
CA ASN A 89 2.84 25.26 28.44
C ASN A 89 3.17 23.76 28.21
N MET A 90 4.03 23.53 27.21
CA MET A 90 4.95 22.38 27.10
C MET A 90 6.39 22.88 27.29
N ASP A 91 6.94 22.75 28.48
CA ASP A 91 8.39 22.85 28.73
C ASP A 91 8.92 21.44 29.02
N ASP A 92 9.19 20.63 27.98
CA ASP A 92 10.29 19.62 28.01
C ASP A 92 10.60 18.90 26.66
N GLN A 93 10.37 19.52 25.49
CA GLN A 93 10.67 18.91 24.18
C GLN A 93 11.45 19.83 23.21
N SER A 94 12.31 20.70 23.73
CA SER A 94 12.91 21.77 22.90
C SER A 94 14.20 21.40 22.14
N ASP A 95 14.76 20.19 22.26
CA ASP A 95 16.10 19.90 21.70
C ASP A 95 16.16 19.06 20.40
N GLU A 96 15.02 18.64 19.82
CA GLU A 96 15.04 17.72 18.66
C GLU A 96 14.90 18.34 17.26
N LYS A 97 14.46 19.59 17.13
CA LYS A 97 14.19 20.21 15.81
C LYS A 97 15.44 20.83 15.17
N SER A 98 15.73 20.46 13.91
CA SER A 98 16.79 21.07 13.08
C SER A 98 16.55 22.58 12.92
N TYR A 99 17.60 23.37 12.66
CA TYR A 99 17.46 24.81 12.44
C TYR A 99 16.46 25.13 11.31
N ILE A 100 16.43 24.29 10.27
CA ILE A 100 15.49 24.41 9.14
C ILE A 100 14.05 24.15 9.58
N ASP A 101 13.83 23.22 10.51
CA ASP A 101 12.51 22.86 11.05
C ASP A 101 11.92 23.98 11.93
N ARG A 102 12.74 24.96 12.31
CA ARG A 102 12.33 26.16 13.06
C ARG A 102 11.89 27.32 12.15
N LEU A 103 12.10 27.21 10.84
CA LEU A 103 11.68 28.21 9.86
C LEU A 103 10.21 28.00 9.46
N SER A 104 9.52 29.07 9.06
CA SER A 104 8.15 28.94 8.51
C SER A 104 8.16 28.18 7.18
N PRO A 105 7.06 27.50 6.79
CA PRO A 105 7.00 26.75 5.53
C PRO A 105 7.34 27.60 4.28
N GLY A 106 6.93 28.87 4.28
CA GLY A 106 7.30 29.81 3.22
C GLY A 106 8.81 30.11 3.20
N MET A 107 9.42 30.29 4.37
CA MET A 107 10.86 30.53 4.48
C MET A 107 11.69 29.29 4.14
N GLN A 108 11.22 28.09 4.52
CA GLN A 108 11.85 26.82 4.12
C GLN A 108 11.88 26.68 2.58
N ARG A 109 10.77 27.01 1.90
CA ARG A 109 10.71 27.01 0.44
C ARG A 109 11.71 28.00 -0.17
N ILE A 110 11.79 29.21 0.37
CA ILE A 110 12.74 30.23 -0.10
C ILE A 110 14.18 29.77 0.10
N VAL A 111 14.53 29.29 1.30
CA VAL A 111 15.88 28.78 1.61
C VAL A 111 16.23 27.61 0.69
N GLY A 112 15.31 26.66 0.49
CA GLY A 112 15.50 25.53 -0.40
C GLY A 112 15.74 25.95 -1.86
N LEU A 113 14.95 26.91 -2.37
CA LEU A 113 15.11 27.45 -3.72
C LEU A 113 16.47 28.16 -3.89
N VAL A 114 16.85 29.01 -2.95
CA VAL A 114 18.13 29.74 -2.99
C VAL A 114 19.30 28.77 -2.95
N LEU A 115 19.28 27.79 -2.05
CA LEU A 115 20.33 26.78 -1.94
C LEU A 115 20.42 25.92 -3.21
N CYS A 116 19.30 25.54 -3.82
CA CYS A 116 19.30 24.79 -5.08
C CYS A 116 19.90 25.58 -6.24
N ILE A 117 19.54 26.87 -6.38
CA ILE A 117 20.09 27.74 -7.42
C ILE A 117 21.60 27.89 -7.25
N PHE A 118 22.04 28.20 -6.02
CA PHE A 118 23.44 28.41 -5.71
C PHE A 118 24.28 27.13 -5.92
N SER A 119 23.82 26.01 -5.35
CA SER A 119 24.47 24.70 -5.51
C SER A 119 24.55 24.29 -6.99
N GLY A 120 23.44 24.45 -7.73
CA GLY A 120 23.41 24.15 -9.16
C GLY A 120 24.40 25.00 -9.96
N ALA A 121 24.50 26.30 -9.67
CA ALA A 121 25.44 27.19 -10.36
C ALA A 121 26.90 26.80 -10.09
N LEU A 122 27.27 26.54 -8.83
CA LEU A 122 28.62 26.09 -8.47
C LEU A 122 28.96 24.76 -9.15
N TYR A 123 28.02 23.81 -9.13
CA TYR A 123 28.20 22.52 -9.78
C TYR A 123 28.48 22.66 -11.28
N GLY A 124 27.77 23.56 -11.97
CA GLY A 124 27.99 23.82 -13.39
C GLY A 124 29.37 24.39 -13.72
N GLN A 125 30.05 25.00 -12.74
CA GLN A 125 31.37 25.61 -12.90
C GLN A 125 32.52 24.74 -12.37
N MET A 126 32.23 23.54 -11.87
CA MET A 126 33.21 22.67 -11.20
C MET A 126 34.49 22.47 -12.03
N PHE A 127 34.37 22.31 -13.36
CA PHE A 127 35.50 22.03 -14.24
C PHE A 127 36.01 23.24 -15.04
N THR A 128 35.46 24.43 -14.79
CA THR A 128 35.81 25.64 -15.54
C THR A 128 37.29 26.00 -15.38
N GLY A 129 37.87 25.79 -14.20
CA GLY A 129 39.29 26.05 -13.96
C GLY A 129 40.23 25.18 -14.80
N ALA A 130 40.00 23.86 -14.83
CA ALA A 130 40.79 22.95 -15.65
C ALA A 130 40.65 23.28 -17.15
N THR A 131 39.42 23.55 -17.60
CA THR A 131 39.14 23.95 -18.98
C THR A 131 39.84 25.25 -19.36
N TYR A 132 39.82 26.25 -18.47
CA TYR A 132 40.48 27.53 -18.69
C TYR A 132 41.99 27.36 -18.89
N VAL A 133 42.65 26.53 -18.07
CA VAL A 133 44.09 26.26 -18.22
C VAL A 133 44.38 25.58 -19.56
N GLN A 134 43.56 24.61 -19.96
CA GLN A 134 43.69 23.91 -21.25
C GLN A 134 43.51 24.86 -22.45
N ASP A 135 42.60 25.83 -22.34
CA ASP A 135 42.30 26.81 -23.38
C ASP A 135 43.33 27.94 -23.50
N HIS A 136 44.18 28.13 -22.49
CA HIS A 136 45.19 29.19 -22.46
C HIS A 136 46.63 28.65 -22.34
N PRO A 137 47.10 27.83 -23.29
CA PRO A 137 48.44 27.23 -23.23
C PRO A 137 49.57 28.28 -23.25
N LYS A 138 49.29 29.51 -23.74
CA LYS A 138 50.24 30.62 -23.70
C LYS A 138 50.43 31.21 -22.30
N LEU A 139 49.40 31.18 -21.46
CA LEU A 139 49.46 31.65 -20.07
C LEU A 139 50.01 30.58 -19.12
N TYR A 140 49.85 29.31 -19.49
CA TYR A 140 50.28 28.15 -18.70
C TYR A 140 51.20 27.23 -19.52
N PRO A 141 52.44 27.68 -19.82
CA PRO A 141 53.39 26.88 -20.58
C PRO A 141 53.73 25.59 -19.82
N GLY A 142 53.60 24.44 -20.50
CA GLY A 142 53.84 23.11 -19.92
C GLY A 142 52.59 22.46 -19.31
N ALA A 143 51.44 23.15 -19.28
CA ALA A 143 50.18 22.54 -18.91
C ALA A 143 49.74 21.51 -19.97
N THR A 144 49.31 20.34 -19.50
CA THR A 144 48.80 19.26 -20.35
C THR A 144 47.45 19.62 -20.96
N LEU A 145 47.21 19.17 -22.19
CA LEU A 145 45.91 19.27 -22.84
C LEU A 145 45.01 18.07 -22.50
N ASN A 146 45.56 17.03 -21.86
CA ASN A 146 44.80 15.86 -21.48
C ASN A 146 43.98 16.12 -20.21
N GLY A 147 42.67 16.04 -20.29
CA GLY A 147 41.77 16.33 -19.16
C GLY A 147 41.96 15.40 -17.96
N LEU A 148 42.38 14.15 -18.18
CA LEU A 148 42.61 13.18 -17.11
C LEU A 148 43.69 13.59 -16.13
N ASP A 149 44.67 14.38 -16.58
CA ASP A 149 45.79 14.79 -15.75
C ASP A 149 45.36 15.83 -14.68
N TYR A 150 44.19 16.48 -14.88
CA TYR A 150 43.62 17.42 -13.93
C TYR A 150 42.73 16.76 -12.87
N VAL A 151 42.38 15.48 -13.05
CA VAL A 151 41.49 14.75 -12.13
C VAL A 151 42.06 14.72 -10.71
N PHE A 152 43.37 14.48 -10.56
CA PHE A 152 44.02 14.47 -9.25
C PHE A 152 43.90 15.83 -8.54
N ALA A 153 44.16 16.93 -9.26
CA ALA A 153 44.09 18.28 -8.70
C ALA A 153 42.66 18.62 -8.25
N ASP A 154 41.65 18.19 -9.00
CA ASP A 154 40.24 18.36 -8.65
C ASP A 154 39.89 17.62 -7.34
N PHE A 155 40.35 16.37 -7.19
CA PHE A 155 40.17 15.60 -5.96
C PHE A 155 40.91 16.18 -4.75
N CYS A 156 42.09 16.77 -4.95
CA CYS A 156 42.77 17.51 -3.89
C CYS A 156 41.93 18.69 -3.37
N GLY A 157 41.30 19.44 -4.29
CA GLY A 157 40.40 20.53 -3.93
C GLY A 157 39.17 20.05 -3.14
N LEU A 158 38.53 18.96 -3.60
CA LEU A 158 37.40 18.33 -2.90
C LEU A 158 37.78 17.82 -1.50
N TYR A 159 38.94 17.18 -1.36
CA TYR A 159 39.43 16.68 -0.08
C TYR A 159 39.68 17.81 0.92
N ILE A 160 40.36 18.88 0.49
CA ILE A 160 40.61 20.06 1.35
C ILE A 160 39.29 20.70 1.78
N THR A 161 38.36 20.91 0.84
CA THR A 161 37.08 21.57 1.11
C THR A 161 36.19 20.74 2.04
N SER A 162 36.08 19.43 1.79
CA SER A 162 35.31 18.52 2.65
C SER A 162 35.91 18.39 4.04
N THR A 163 37.23 18.39 4.16
CA THR A 163 37.94 18.39 5.46
C THR A 163 37.67 19.68 6.21
N ALA A 164 37.76 20.85 5.55
CA ALA A 164 37.44 22.13 6.17
C ALA A 164 35.98 22.18 6.67
N PHE A 165 35.03 21.71 5.84
CA PHE A 165 33.63 21.62 6.23
C PHE A 165 33.42 20.69 7.43
N PHE A 166 34.08 19.53 7.45
CA PHE A 166 34.03 18.59 8.56
C PHE A 166 34.56 19.20 9.87
N VAL A 167 35.66 19.96 9.81
CA VAL A 167 36.20 20.70 10.96
C VAL A 167 35.20 21.75 11.46
N ILE A 168 34.63 22.56 10.56
CA ILE A 168 33.59 23.54 10.90
C ILE A 168 32.40 22.86 11.56
N TYR A 169 31.95 21.73 11.01
CA TYR A 169 30.84 20.96 11.54
C TYR A 169 31.13 20.43 12.95
N ILE A 170 32.33 19.90 13.21
CA ILE A 170 32.74 19.44 14.54
C ILE A 170 32.75 20.59 15.54
N ILE A 171 33.29 21.75 15.14
CA ILE A 171 33.33 22.96 15.98
C ILE A 171 31.90 23.38 16.33
N PHE A 172 31.02 23.48 15.33
CA PHE A 172 29.62 23.85 15.51
C PHE A 172 28.86 22.86 16.40
N MET A 173 29.10 21.56 16.18
CA MET A 173 28.47 20.47 16.96
C MET A 173 29.14 20.23 18.32
N LYS A 174 30.14 21.03 18.70
CA LYS A 174 30.90 20.88 19.97
C LYS A 174 31.35 19.44 20.21
N ASN A 175 31.86 18.79 19.16
CA ASN A 175 32.30 17.39 19.17
C ASN A 175 31.21 16.34 19.50
N LYS A 176 29.93 16.66 19.27
CA LYS A 176 28.79 15.73 19.37
C LYS A 176 28.09 15.60 18.01
N PRO A 177 28.74 15.00 16.99
CA PRO A 177 28.18 14.94 15.64
C PRO A 177 26.96 14.00 15.58
N LYS A 178 25.87 14.47 14.96
CA LYS A 178 24.74 13.61 14.60
C LYS A 178 25.11 12.84 13.33
N ILE A 179 25.24 11.52 13.41
CA ILE A 179 25.61 10.64 12.28
C ILE A 179 24.66 9.45 12.25
N TYR A 180 24.18 9.09 11.06
CA TYR A 180 23.41 7.87 10.84
C TYR A 180 24.33 6.77 10.27
N PRO A 181 24.69 5.71 11.03
CA PRO A 181 25.74 4.79 10.62
C PRO A 181 25.46 4.04 9.31
N LYS A 182 24.19 3.78 8.99
CA LYS A 182 23.83 3.00 7.79
C LYS A 182 24.09 3.73 6.47
N VAL A 183 24.26 5.06 6.47
CA VAL A 183 24.59 5.82 5.24
C VAL A 183 26.10 5.95 5.00
N ILE A 184 26.95 5.57 5.96
CA ILE A 184 28.40 5.73 5.84
C ILE A 184 28.94 4.90 4.67
N LEU A 185 28.63 3.60 4.62
CA LEU A 185 29.13 2.72 3.57
C LEU A 185 28.57 3.08 2.17
N PRO A 186 27.26 3.33 1.99
CA PRO A 186 26.74 3.88 0.73
C PRO A 186 27.40 5.20 0.33
N GLY A 187 27.69 6.08 1.29
CA GLY A 187 28.40 7.35 1.04
C GLY A 187 29.82 7.15 0.51
N LEU A 188 30.57 6.17 1.05
CA LEU A 188 31.90 5.81 0.55
C LEU A 188 31.85 5.25 -0.88
N ILE A 189 30.88 4.39 -1.18
CA ILE A 189 30.67 3.82 -2.52
C ILE A 189 30.33 4.93 -3.52
N SER A 190 29.48 5.89 -3.12
CA SER A 190 29.14 7.07 -3.93
C SER A 190 30.39 7.88 -4.30
N GLY A 191 31.36 8.03 -3.38
CA GLY A 191 32.64 8.68 -3.67
C GLY A 191 33.43 7.98 -4.78
N VAL A 192 33.46 6.64 -4.79
CA VAL A 192 34.12 5.86 -5.86
C VAL A 192 33.39 6.05 -7.19
N MET A 193 32.06 6.02 -7.19
CA MET A 193 31.25 6.29 -8.38
C MET A 193 31.51 7.69 -8.94
N TRP A 194 31.67 8.69 -8.06
CA TRP A 194 32.00 10.05 -8.44
C TRP A 194 33.34 10.15 -9.18
N SER A 195 34.36 9.43 -8.70
CA SER A 195 35.68 9.36 -9.33
C SER A 195 35.66 8.78 -10.73
N VAL A 196 34.91 7.69 -10.92
CA VAL A 196 34.71 7.09 -12.24
C VAL A 196 33.97 8.05 -13.16
N GLY A 197 32.87 8.66 -12.69
CA GLY A 197 32.08 9.60 -13.46
C GLY A 197 32.86 10.83 -13.93
N THR A 198 33.66 11.42 -13.04
CA THR A 198 34.51 12.59 -13.36
C THR A 198 35.56 12.24 -14.41
N SER A 199 36.18 11.06 -14.30
CA SER A 199 37.16 10.58 -15.29
C SER A 199 36.50 10.37 -16.67
N CYS A 200 35.33 9.72 -16.69
CA CYS A 200 34.53 9.55 -17.90
C CYS A 200 34.15 10.88 -18.56
N TRP A 201 33.84 11.91 -17.76
CA TRP A 201 33.49 13.24 -18.27
C TRP A 201 34.65 13.90 -19.04
N PHE A 202 35.87 13.89 -18.48
CA PHE A 202 37.06 14.43 -19.17
C PHE A 202 37.35 13.70 -20.50
N VAL A 203 37.15 12.37 -20.53
CA VAL A 203 37.30 11.58 -21.76
C VAL A 203 36.22 11.96 -22.77
N ALA A 204 34.96 12.09 -22.35
CA ALA A 204 33.85 12.43 -23.23
C ALA A 204 33.98 13.83 -23.84
N ASN A 205 34.44 14.82 -23.07
CA ASN A 205 34.62 16.19 -23.55
C ASN A 205 35.62 16.31 -24.69
N ARG A 206 36.66 15.47 -24.71
CA ARG A 206 37.63 15.43 -25.80
C ARG A 206 36.98 15.07 -27.14
N SER A 207 35.94 14.22 -27.10
CA SER A 207 35.28 13.70 -28.30
C SER A 207 34.02 14.49 -28.69
N LEU A 208 33.29 15.04 -27.71
CA LEU A 208 31.94 15.59 -27.93
C LEU A 208 31.84 17.12 -27.76
N SER A 209 32.88 17.81 -27.27
CA SER A 209 32.85 19.22 -26.85
C SER A 209 31.88 19.50 -25.68
N ILE A 210 32.23 20.47 -24.84
CA ILE A 210 31.50 20.81 -23.60
C ILE A 210 29.99 21.10 -23.84
N PRO A 211 29.57 21.87 -24.86
CA PRO A 211 28.16 22.17 -25.08
C PRO A 211 27.27 20.95 -25.39
N VAL A 212 27.86 19.81 -25.74
CA VAL A 212 27.15 18.57 -26.09
C VAL A 212 27.31 17.51 -25.00
N ALA A 213 28.52 17.35 -24.45
CA ALA A 213 28.78 16.39 -23.40
C ALA A 213 28.07 16.76 -22.09
N PHE A 214 28.02 18.05 -21.76
CA PHE A 214 27.44 18.53 -20.50
C PHE A 214 25.94 18.18 -20.38
N PRO A 215 25.08 18.46 -21.38
CA PRO A 215 23.68 18.01 -21.35
C PRO A 215 23.48 16.52 -21.23
N ILE A 216 24.29 15.71 -21.91
CA ILE A 216 24.14 14.25 -21.88
C ILE A 216 24.48 13.72 -20.48
N VAL A 217 25.58 14.18 -19.89
CA VAL A 217 26.06 13.69 -18.59
C VAL A 217 25.16 14.13 -17.44
N THR A 218 24.59 15.33 -17.45
CA THR A 218 23.73 15.78 -16.36
C THR A 218 22.29 15.28 -16.45
N THR A 219 21.84 14.87 -17.64
CA THR A 219 20.43 14.52 -17.88
C THR A 219 20.23 13.02 -18.08
N GLY A 220 21.20 12.34 -18.70
CA GLY A 220 21.14 10.89 -18.96
C GLY A 220 20.94 10.05 -17.70
N PRO A 221 21.77 10.21 -16.65
CA PRO A 221 21.58 9.50 -15.39
C PRO A 221 20.23 9.78 -14.73
N SER A 222 19.71 11.01 -14.83
CA SER A 222 18.38 11.34 -14.31
C SER A 222 17.28 10.61 -15.07
N ILE A 223 17.35 10.55 -16.39
CA ILE A 223 16.39 9.77 -17.21
C ILE A 223 16.45 8.29 -16.84
N VAL A 224 17.66 7.72 -16.70
CA VAL A 224 17.84 6.32 -16.31
C VAL A 224 17.31 6.08 -14.90
N ALA A 225 17.62 6.95 -13.94
CA ALA A 225 17.14 6.84 -12.56
C ALA A 225 15.62 6.97 -12.49
N SER A 226 15.00 7.89 -13.22
CA SER A 226 13.55 8.02 -13.32
C SER A 226 12.91 6.78 -13.96
N LEU A 227 13.48 6.26 -15.06
CA LEU A 227 13.01 5.01 -15.67
C LEU A 227 13.16 3.83 -14.70
N TRP A 228 14.24 3.79 -13.93
CA TRP A 228 14.48 2.76 -12.93
C TRP A 228 13.48 2.87 -11.76
N GLY A 229 13.23 4.09 -11.26
CA GLY A 229 12.19 4.38 -10.27
C GLY A 229 10.80 3.95 -10.74
N VAL A 230 10.46 4.23 -12.00
CA VAL A 230 9.16 3.87 -12.59
C VAL A 230 9.05 2.37 -12.88
N ILE A 231 10.06 1.74 -13.48
CA ILE A 231 9.96 0.36 -13.97
C ILE A 231 10.30 -0.65 -12.87
N VAL A 232 11.32 -0.37 -12.07
CA VAL A 232 11.84 -1.31 -11.06
C VAL A 232 11.20 -1.06 -9.70
N PHE A 233 11.14 0.20 -9.26
CA PHE A 233 10.56 0.56 -7.95
C PHE A 233 9.06 0.90 -7.99
N LYS A 234 8.48 1.09 -9.19
CA LYS A 234 7.06 1.43 -9.41
C LYS A 234 6.60 2.67 -8.62
N GLU A 235 7.45 3.69 -8.55
CA GLU A 235 7.27 4.88 -7.70
C GLU A 235 6.18 5.86 -8.19
N ILE A 236 5.75 5.80 -9.45
CA ILE A 236 4.57 6.56 -9.93
C ILE A 236 3.35 5.64 -9.79
N GLN A 237 2.68 5.73 -8.65
CA GLN A 237 1.33 5.20 -8.43
C GLN A 237 0.37 6.39 -8.38
N ASP A 238 -0.37 6.62 -9.47
CA ASP A 238 -1.63 7.33 -9.35
C ASP A 238 -2.67 6.27 -8.96
N ASP A 239 -3.46 6.50 -7.92
CA ASP A 239 -4.53 5.56 -7.48
C ASP A 239 -5.64 5.42 -8.55
N ARG A 240 -5.64 6.30 -9.56
CA ARG A 240 -6.50 6.20 -10.72
C ARG A 240 -6.12 5.01 -11.60
N THR A 241 -6.98 4.00 -11.61
CA THR A 241 -6.88 2.92 -12.61
C THR A 241 -7.05 3.49 -14.03
N PRO A 242 -6.50 2.83 -15.07
CA PRO A 242 -6.69 3.25 -16.47
C PRO A 242 -8.16 3.44 -16.88
N LEU A 243 -9.09 2.79 -16.17
CA LEU A 243 -10.51 2.88 -16.40
C LEU A 243 -11.14 4.20 -15.88
N HIS A 244 -10.52 4.88 -14.91
CA HIS A 244 -10.95 6.21 -14.45
C HIS A 244 -10.72 7.29 -15.50
N GLU A 245 -9.68 7.13 -16.33
CA GLU A 245 -9.31 8.08 -17.38
C GLU A 245 -9.92 7.71 -18.75
N ALA A 246 -10.73 6.65 -18.82
CA ALA A 246 -11.36 6.24 -20.06
C ALA A 246 -12.32 7.33 -20.58
N GLY A 247 -12.06 7.82 -21.80
CA GLY A 247 -12.83 8.89 -22.43
C GLY A 247 -13.98 8.41 -23.32
N ASN A 248 -14.03 7.12 -23.68
CA ASN A 248 -15.11 6.53 -24.50
C ASN A 248 -15.30 5.02 -24.22
N GLU A 249 -16.42 4.48 -24.70
CA GLU A 249 -16.83 3.07 -24.52
C GLU A 249 -15.82 2.07 -25.12
N GLU A 250 -15.22 2.40 -26.26
CA GLU A 250 -14.24 1.54 -26.95
C GLU A 250 -12.99 1.33 -26.11
N ILE A 251 -12.50 2.41 -25.47
CA ILE A 251 -11.37 2.37 -24.53
C ILE A 251 -11.76 1.58 -23.27
N VAL A 252 -12.96 1.78 -22.70
CA VAL A 252 -13.46 0.97 -21.58
C VAL A 252 -13.46 -0.51 -21.95
N THR A 253 -13.97 -0.88 -23.11
CA THR A 253 -14.07 -2.27 -23.57
C THR A 253 -12.70 -2.91 -23.76
N ILE A 254 -11.75 -2.18 -24.36
CA ILE A 254 -10.36 -2.63 -24.53
C ILE A 254 -9.67 -2.81 -23.17
N LEU A 255 -9.82 -1.84 -22.27
CA LEU A 255 -9.20 -1.86 -20.95
C LEU A 255 -9.77 -2.98 -20.06
N VAL A 256 -11.09 -3.18 -20.08
CA VAL A 256 -11.76 -4.30 -19.40
C VAL A 256 -11.30 -5.63 -19.97
N LYS A 257 -11.23 -5.77 -21.31
CA LYS A 257 -10.70 -6.98 -21.97
C LYS A 257 -9.23 -7.24 -21.65
N LYS A 258 -8.47 -6.21 -21.28
CA LYS A 258 -7.08 -6.28 -20.82
C LYS A 258 -6.95 -6.44 -19.29
N GLY A 259 -8.06 -6.56 -18.56
CA GLY A 259 -8.09 -6.86 -17.14
C GLY A 259 -8.07 -5.65 -16.21
N ALA A 260 -8.44 -4.46 -16.69
CA ALA A 260 -8.60 -3.27 -15.86
C ALA A 260 -9.73 -3.45 -14.82
N SER A 261 -9.49 -3.00 -13.58
CA SER A 261 -10.48 -3.10 -12.49
C SER A 261 -11.64 -2.13 -12.70
N VAL A 262 -12.84 -2.66 -12.95
CA VAL A 262 -14.09 -1.90 -13.18
C VAL A 262 -14.56 -1.14 -11.96
N ASN A 263 -14.29 -1.69 -10.78
CA ASN A 263 -14.58 -1.09 -9.48
C ASN A 263 -13.30 -0.63 -8.76
N GLY A 264 -12.23 -0.33 -9.50
CA GLY A 264 -11.06 0.31 -8.89
C GLY A 264 -11.50 1.65 -8.29
N ILE A 265 -10.92 2.04 -7.15
CA ILE A 265 -11.22 3.33 -6.53
C ILE A 265 -10.01 4.25 -6.70
N ASP A 266 -10.23 5.51 -7.07
CA ASP A 266 -9.15 6.52 -7.10
C ASP A 266 -8.86 7.07 -5.69
N SER A 267 -7.93 8.02 -5.60
CA SER A 267 -7.58 8.72 -4.35
C SER A 267 -8.72 9.57 -3.76
N ARG A 268 -9.86 9.70 -4.47
CA ARG A 268 -11.12 10.26 -3.97
C ARG A 268 -12.16 9.18 -3.68
N GLU A 269 -11.72 7.92 -3.65
CA GLU A 269 -12.53 6.72 -3.52
C GLU A 269 -13.61 6.56 -4.59
N MET A 270 -13.46 7.24 -5.74
CA MET A 270 -14.45 7.17 -6.80
C MET A 270 -14.19 5.99 -7.71
N THR A 271 -15.23 5.33 -8.18
CA THR A 271 -15.11 4.28 -9.20
C THR A 271 -15.12 4.89 -10.60
N PRO A 272 -14.66 4.16 -11.62
CA PRO A 272 -14.86 4.53 -13.02
C PRO A 272 -16.33 4.84 -13.34
N LEU A 273 -17.28 4.15 -12.69
CA LEU A 273 -18.72 4.38 -12.86
C LEU A 273 -19.15 5.72 -12.25
N HIS A 274 -18.62 6.11 -11.10
CA HIS A 274 -18.86 7.43 -10.50
C HIS A 274 -18.38 8.56 -11.43
N LEU A 275 -17.21 8.40 -12.06
CA LEU A 275 -16.67 9.38 -13.02
C LEU A 275 -17.46 9.44 -14.33
N ALA A 276 -17.94 8.30 -14.83
CA ALA A 276 -18.79 8.25 -16.02
C ALA A 276 -20.14 8.94 -15.77
N ALA A 277 -20.70 8.77 -14.57
CA ALA A 277 -21.91 9.44 -14.11
C ALA A 277 -21.71 10.95 -13.92
N ASP A 278 -20.63 11.37 -13.25
CA ASP A 278 -20.26 12.78 -13.04
C ASP A 278 -20.07 13.54 -14.37
N ARG A 279 -19.50 12.87 -15.38
CA ARG A 279 -19.34 13.40 -16.74
C ARG A 279 -20.64 13.39 -17.57
N GLY A 280 -21.73 12.82 -17.05
CA GLY A 280 -23.01 12.69 -17.77
C GLY A 280 -22.96 11.79 -19.01
N SER A 281 -21.98 10.88 -19.10
CA SER A 281 -21.76 10.08 -20.31
C SER A 281 -22.53 8.76 -20.25
N ILE A 282 -23.71 8.75 -20.86
CA ILE A 282 -24.62 7.59 -20.90
C ILE A 282 -23.94 6.34 -21.51
N GLU A 283 -23.11 6.54 -22.52
CA GLU A 283 -22.40 5.48 -23.24
C GLU A 283 -21.31 4.84 -22.38
N LEU A 284 -20.53 5.64 -21.65
CA LEU A 284 -19.53 5.15 -20.69
C LEU A 284 -20.19 4.40 -19.52
N THR A 285 -21.28 4.93 -18.98
CA THR A 285 -22.02 4.33 -17.87
C THR A 285 -22.58 2.95 -18.25
N LYS A 286 -23.17 2.80 -19.45
CA LYS A 286 -23.64 1.51 -19.96
C LYS A 286 -22.50 0.50 -20.15
N ALA A 287 -21.38 0.94 -20.72
CA ALA A 287 -20.21 0.10 -20.93
C ALA A 287 -19.63 -0.43 -19.61
N LEU A 288 -19.60 0.41 -18.56
CA LEU A 288 -19.11 0.06 -17.23
C LEU A 288 -20.09 -0.84 -16.44
N ILE A 289 -21.40 -0.63 -16.57
CA ILE A 289 -22.43 -1.51 -15.99
C ILE A 289 -22.38 -2.90 -16.63
N ASN A 290 -22.27 -2.97 -17.95
CA ASN A 290 -22.11 -4.24 -18.68
C ASN A 290 -20.80 -4.97 -18.32
N ALA A 291 -19.82 -4.25 -17.76
CA ALA A 291 -18.58 -4.79 -17.24
C ALA A 291 -18.65 -5.22 -15.74
N ALA A 292 -19.86 -5.36 -15.17
CA ALA A 292 -20.14 -5.83 -13.81
C ALA A 292 -19.70 -4.88 -12.68
N ALA A 293 -19.95 -3.58 -12.83
CA ALA A 293 -19.85 -2.63 -11.72
C ALA A 293 -20.88 -2.93 -10.61
N ASN A 294 -20.57 -2.67 -9.32
CA ASN A 294 -21.50 -2.89 -8.19
C ASN A 294 -22.59 -1.79 -8.15
N VAL A 295 -23.87 -2.16 -7.95
CA VAL A 295 -25.02 -1.22 -8.14
C VAL A 295 -26.07 -1.16 -6.99
N ASN A 296 -26.04 -1.95 -5.91
CA ASN A 296 -27.25 -2.10 -5.05
C ASN A 296 -27.24 -1.58 -3.59
N ILE A 297 -28.44 -1.10 -3.17
CA ILE A 297 -28.83 -0.36 -1.94
C ILE A 297 -29.91 -1.17 -1.15
N SER A 298 -30.03 -1.05 0.18
CA SER A 298 -30.99 -1.77 1.06
C SER A 298 -32.30 -1.02 1.39
N ASP A 299 -33.34 -1.70 1.89
CA ASP A 299 -34.68 -1.09 2.16
C ASP A 299 -34.69 0.08 3.16
N SER A 300 -33.80 0.08 4.16
CA SER A 300 -33.65 1.22 5.08
C SER A 300 -33.04 2.44 4.39
N GLU A 301 -32.15 2.20 3.43
CA GLU A 301 -31.42 3.23 2.67
C GLU A 301 -32.30 3.79 1.56
N ILE A 302 -33.17 2.94 0.96
CA ILE A 302 -34.24 3.36 0.06
C ILE A 302 -35.20 4.32 0.76
N ASN A 303 -35.53 4.07 2.02
CA ASN A 303 -36.38 4.98 2.80
C ASN A 303 -35.68 6.30 3.15
N GLU A 304 -34.35 6.30 3.29
CA GLU A 304 -33.56 7.50 3.54
C GLU A 304 -33.41 8.36 2.29
N VAL A 305 -33.17 7.75 1.13
CA VAL A 305 -33.22 8.41 -0.18
C VAL A 305 -34.63 8.96 -0.45
N LYS A 306 -35.70 8.26 -0.05
CA LYS A 306 -37.08 8.78 -0.13
C LYS A 306 -37.35 9.98 0.78
N LYS A 307 -36.59 10.21 1.85
CA LYS A 307 -36.73 11.44 2.67
C LYS A 307 -36.35 12.70 1.91
N LEU A 308 -35.59 12.60 0.82
CA LEU A 308 -35.29 13.73 -0.05
C LEU A 308 -36.57 14.30 -0.69
N GLU A 309 -37.60 13.47 -0.88
CA GLU A 309 -38.92 13.90 -1.36
C GLU A 309 -39.65 14.78 -0.33
N ALA A 310 -39.41 14.55 0.97
CA ALA A 310 -40.01 15.34 2.05
C ALA A 310 -39.52 16.80 2.10
N THR A 311 -38.46 17.13 1.36
CA THR A 311 -38.02 18.52 1.17
C THR A 311 -38.95 19.32 0.24
N GLY A 312 -39.87 18.65 -0.46
CA GLY A 312 -40.87 19.25 -1.36
C GLY A 312 -40.31 19.79 -2.68
N LYS A 313 -39.04 19.52 -2.97
CA LYS A 313 -38.29 20.12 -4.08
C LYS A 313 -38.00 19.18 -5.25
N VAL A 314 -38.07 17.87 -5.01
CA VAL A 314 -37.72 16.78 -5.94
C VAL A 314 -38.63 15.58 -5.69
N GLU A 315 -39.14 14.96 -6.74
CA GLU A 315 -39.86 13.68 -6.74
C GLU A 315 -38.84 12.54 -6.88
N VAL A 316 -38.96 11.50 -6.04
CA VAL A 316 -37.98 10.41 -5.94
C VAL A 316 -38.66 9.06 -6.21
N THR A 317 -38.28 8.39 -7.30
CA THR A 317 -38.74 7.03 -7.62
C THR A 317 -37.58 6.05 -7.45
N VAL A 318 -37.82 4.91 -6.79
CA VAL A 318 -36.81 3.86 -6.61
C VAL A 318 -37.33 2.56 -7.20
N ASP A 319 -36.65 2.05 -8.23
CA ASP A 319 -36.90 0.74 -8.85
C ASP A 319 -35.84 -0.26 -8.36
N THR A 320 -36.20 -1.05 -7.37
CA THR A 320 -35.31 -2.05 -6.75
C THR A 320 -35.03 -3.27 -7.62
N VAL A 321 -35.87 -3.50 -8.65
CA VAL A 321 -35.71 -4.62 -9.59
C VAL A 321 -34.68 -4.24 -10.67
N LYS A 322 -34.63 -2.97 -11.06
CA LYS A 322 -33.65 -2.43 -12.01
C LYS A 322 -32.42 -1.80 -11.37
N GLY A 323 -32.43 -1.56 -10.06
CA GLY A 323 -31.36 -0.85 -9.36
C GLY A 323 -31.29 0.63 -9.73
N GLU A 324 -32.43 1.26 -10.01
CA GLU A 324 -32.51 2.64 -10.52
C GLU A 324 -33.17 3.57 -9.50
N ILE A 325 -32.53 4.70 -9.22
CA ILE A 325 -33.15 5.83 -8.49
C ILE A 325 -33.35 6.96 -9.49
N THR A 326 -34.59 7.39 -9.67
CA THR A 326 -34.97 8.50 -10.54
C THR A 326 -35.34 9.71 -9.69
N LEU A 327 -34.65 10.83 -9.90
CA LEU A 327 -34.94 12.13 -9.28
C LEU A 327 -35.55 13.07 -10.32
N ARG A 328 -36.70 13.69 -10.03
CA ARG A 328 -37.40 14.62 -10.94
C ARG A 328 -37.71 15.94 -10.25
N GLY A 329 -37.43 17.07 -10.90
CA GLY A 329 -37.68 18.39 -10.32
C GLY A 329 -36.94 19.50 -11.05
N PHE A 330 -36.88 20.68 -10.42
CA PHE A 330 -36.08 21.80 -10.95
C PHE A 330 -34.58 21.48 -10.90
N THR A 331 -33.85 21.77 -11.99
CA THR A 331 -32.46 21.37 -12.21
C THR A 331 -31.53 21.61 -11.02
N LYS A 332 -31.64 22.76 -10.36
CA LYS A 332 -30.84 23.09 -9.18
C LYS A 332 -31.08 22.11 -8.01
N HIS A 333 -32.34 21.78 -7.74
CA HIS A 333 -32.72 20.90 -6.64
C HIS A 333 -32.45 19.43 -6.94
N VAL A 334 -32.54 19.02 -8.22
CA VAL A 334 -32.20 17.66 -8.65
C VAL A 334 -30.69 17.41 -8.48
N PHE A 335 -29.85 18.41 -8.74
CA PHE A 335 -28.41 18.30 -8.55
C PHE A 335 -28.03 18.14 -7.07
N ASP A 336 -28.59 19.01 -6.21
CA ASP A 336 -28.38 18.92 -4.75
C ASP A 336 -28.88 17.56 -4.20
N ALA A 337 -30.08 17.10 -4.63
CA ALA A 337 -30.63 15.82 -4.20
C ALA A 337 -29.86 14.60 -4.74
N MET A 338 -29.18 14.72 -5.88
CA MET A 338 -28.32 13.67 -6.43
C MET A 338 -27.05 13.50 -5.59
N GLU A 339 -26.45 14.61 -5.13
CA GLU A 339 -25.31 14.59 -4.23
C GLU A 339 -25.68 13.95 -2.88
N ASP A 340 -26.81 14.35 -2.31
CA ASP A 340 -27.33 13.77 -1.06
C ASP A 340 -27.64 12.28 -1.19
N ALA A 341 -28.30 11.86 -2.28
CA ALA A 341 -28.62 10.46 -2.53
C ALA A 341 -27.34 9.60 -2.67
N ASN A 342 -26.34 10.09 -3.41
CA ASN A 342 -25.06 9.39 -3.54
C ASN A 342 -24.31 9.28 -2.20
N SER A 343 -24.35 10.32 -1.37
CA SER A 343 -23.77 10.28 -0.02
C SER A 343 -24.45 9.22 0.84
N ILE A 344 -25.79 9.16 0.85
CA ILE A 344 -26.56 8.17 1.62
C ILE A 344 -26.17 6.75 1.22
N ILE A 345 -26.05 6.48 -0.08
CA ILE A 345 -25.66 5.17 -0.62
C ILE A 345 -24.24 4.80 -0.18
N LYS A 346 -23.30 5.72 -0.32
CA LYS A 346 -21.90 5.52 0.05
C LYS A 346 -21.75 5.21 1.54
N THR A 347 -22.39 6.01 2.40
CA THR A 347 -22.34 5.85 3.85
C THR A 347 -22.96 4.52 4.27
N ALA A 348 -24.03 4.08 3.62
CA ALA A 348 -24.70 2.85 3.99
C ALA A 348 -23.92 1.59 3.60
N GLU A 349 -23.25 1.59 2.45
CA GLU A 349 -22.36 0.49 2.06
C GLU A 349 -21.20 0.34 3.05
N GLN A 350 -20.59 1.46 3.45
CA GLN A 350 -19.55 1.50 4.48
C GLN A 350 -20.06 0.99 5.84
N ALA A 351 -21.23 1.43 6.27
CA ALA A 351 -21.85 0.99 7.52
C ALA A 351 -22.12 -0.53 7.54
N LYS A 352 -22.59 -1.10 6.42
CA LYS A 352 -22.84 -2.54 6.28
C LYS A 352 -21.55 -3.36 6.42
N GLN A 353 -20.47 -2.94 5.77
CA GLN A 353 -19.17 -3.61 5.86
C GLN A 353 -18.59 -3.53 7.27
N THR A 354 -18.66 -2.35 7.89
CA THR A 354 -18.20 -2.13 9.26
C THR A 354 -18.96 -2.99 10.26
N LYS A 355 -20.29 -3.09 10.13
CA LYS A 355 -21.13 -3.94 10.98
C LYS A 355 -20.79 -5.42 10.88
N GLN A 356 -20.48 -5.91 9.67
CA GLN A 356 -20.04 -7.30 9.48
C GLN A 356 -18.68 -7.57 10.13
N LYS A 357 -17.71 -6.64 9.99
CA LYS A 357 -16.39 -6.73 10.64
C LYS A 357 -16.52 -6.68 12.16
N ALA A 358 -17.31 -5.74 12.68
CA ALA A 358 -17.54 -5.56 14.11
C ALA A 358 -18.15 -6.82 14.73
N LYS A 359 -19.11 -7.45 14.06
CA LYS A 359 -19.69 -8.72 14.50
C LYS A 359 -18.64 -9.84 14.60
N LEU A 360 -17.81 -10.02 13.56
CA LEU A 360 -16.76 -11.04 13.55
C LEU A 360 -15.74 -10.83 14.68
N VAL A 361 -15.34 -9.58 14.94
CA VAL A 361 -14.40 -9.25 16.03
C VAL A 361 -15.05 -9.51 17.39
N THR A 362 -16.30 -9.11 17.56
CA THR A 362 -17.08 -9.35 18.79
C THR A 362 -17.23 -10.83 19.11
N ASP A 363 -17.36 -11.70 18.10
CA ASP A 363 -17.41 -13.16 18.29
C ASP A 363 -16.05 -13.75 18.75
N MET A 364 -14.93 -13.03 18.55
CA MET A 364 -13.58 -13.49 18.92
C MET A 364 -13.09 -12.85 20.23
N VAL A 365 -13.30 -11.54 20.40
CA VAL A 365 -12.75 -10.73 21.48
C VAL A 365 -13.81 -9.72 21.89
N GLN A 366 -14.00 -9.58 23.20
CA GLN A 366 -14.90 -8.61 23.80
C GLN A 366 -14.16 -7.76 24.82
N TRP A 367 -14.09 -6.48 24.52
CA TRP A 367 -13.68 -5.45 25.45
C TRP A 367 -14.84 -5.12 26.41
N HIS A 368 -14.49 -4.79 27.64
CA HIS A 368 -15.41 -4.42 28.70
C HIS A 368 -14.87 -3.25 29.51
N TYR A 369 -15.74 -2.49 30.16
CA TYR A 369 -15.38 -1.50 31.17
C TYR A 369 -16.09 -1.79 32.49
N MET A 370 -15.51 -1.32 33.58
CA MET A 370 -16.07 -1.46 34.92
C MET A 370 -16.93 -0.24 35.26
N SER A 371 -18.25 -0.42 35.34
CA SER A 371 -19.19 0.60 35.80
C SER A 371 -19.51 0.39 37.28
N GLU A 372 -19.65 1.48 38.04
CA GLU A 372 -20.10 1.42 39.44
C GLU A 372 -21.52 2.00 39.54
N ASP A 373 -22.49 1.16 39.89
CA ASP A 373 -23.88 1.59 40.12
C ASP A 373 -24.29 1.17 41.55
N LYS A 374 -24.65 2.15 42.38
CA LYS A 374 -25.05 1.97 43.80
C LYS A 374 -24.06 1.15 44.65
N GLY A 375 -22.77 1.27 44.39
CA GLY A 375 -21.71 0.57 45.14
C GLY A 375 -21.43 -0.86 44.69
N GLU A 376 -22.11 -1.35 43.65
CA GLU A 376 -21.77 -2.61 42.98
C GLU A 376 -20.98 -2.35 41.69
N LYS A 377 -19.81 -3.00 41.59
CA LYS A 377 -18.98 -2.96 40.39
C LYS A 377 -19.50 -3.96 39.36
N LYS A 378 -20.01 -3.46 38.24
CA LYS A 378 -20.55 -4.26 37.13
C LYS A 378 -19.61 -4.18 35.92
N LEU A 379 -19.34 -5.34 35.34
CA LEU A 379 -18.63 -5.45 34.07
C LEU A 379 -19.62 -5.22 32.91
N VAL A 380 -19.36 -4.23 32.07
CA VAL A 380 -20.22 -3.85 30.94
C VAL A 380 -19.48 -4.09 29.62
N GLU A 381 -20.13 -4.74 28.65
CA GLU A 381 -19.58 -4.98 27.32
C GLU A 381 -19.59 -3.70 26.48
N TYR A 382 -18.50 -3.40 25.77
CA TYR A 382 -18.56 -2.36 24.76
C TYR A 382 -19.43 -2.78 23.57
N PRO A 383 -20.12 -1.83 22.92
CA PRO A 383 -20.81 -2.07 21.65
C PRO A 383 -19.86 -2.64 20.58
N PRO A 384 -20.35 -3.46 19.62
CA PRO A 384 -19.53 -4.08 18.60
C PRO A 384 -18.62 -3.12 17.82
N GLU A 385 -19.09 -1.90 17.57
CA GLU A 385 -18.37 -0.86 16.83
C GLU A 385 -17.19 -0.33 17.63
N VAL A 386 -17.40 -0.04 18.92
CA VAL A 386 -16.33 0.38 19.85
C VAL A 386 -15.34 -0.77 20.07
N ASN A 387 -15.85 -2.00 20.22
CA ASN A 387 -15.05 -3.20 20.34
C ASN A 387 -14.11 -3.40 19.13
N LEU A 388 -14.59 -3.13 17.91
CA LEU A 388 -13.79 -3.15 16.69
C LEU A 388 -12.69 -2.07 16.70
N ILE A 389 -13.03 -0.84 17.11
CA ILE A 389 -12.09 0.29 17.17
C ILE A 389 -10.94 -0.03 18.12
N LEU A 390 -11.26 -0.50 19.33
CA LEU A 390 -10.25 -0.85 20.34
C LEU A 390 -9.35 -2.00 19.87
N GLU A 391 -9.92 -3.02 19.23
CA GLU A 391 -9.16 -4.17 18.74
C GLU A 391 -8.23 -3.82 17.58
N ILE A 392 -8.67 -2.98 16.64
CA ILE A 392 -7.82 -2.50 15.54
C ILE A 392 -6.68 -1.67 16.08
N ALA A 393 -6.96 -0.69 16.95
CA ALA A 393 -5.94 0.20 17.49
C ALA A 393 -4.88 -0.56 18.30
N LEU A 394 -5.29 -1.55 19.10
CA LEU A 394 -4.37 -2.43 19.80
C LEU A 394 -3.52 -3.27 18.83
N LYS A 395 -4.12 -3.81 17.76
CA LYS A 395 -3.41 -4.61 16.75
C LYS A 395 -2.37 -3.79 15.98
N ASP A 396 -2.67 -2.52 15.72
CA ASP A 396 -1.77 -1.57 15.06
C ASP A 396 -0.70 -1.00 16.00
N GLN A 397 -0.62 -1.52 17.24
CA GLN A 397 0.35 -1.11 18.27
C GLN A 397 0.24 0.37 18.64
N LYS A 398 -0.97 0.95 18.56
CA LYS A 398 -1.23 2.29 19.09
C LYS A 398 -1.20 2.26 20.62
N THR A 399 -0.89 3.41 21.24
CA THR A 399 -0.86 3.58 22.69
C THR A 399 -2.25 3.77 23.30
N ASP A 400 -3.18 4.31 22.51
CA ASP A 400 -4.52 4.65 22.93
C ASP A 400 -5.50 4.58 21.75
N ALA A 401 -6.79 4.60 22.08
CA ALA A 401 -7.89 4.74 21.13
C ALA A 401 -9.00 5.59 21.72
N SER A 402 -9.68 6.38 20.88
CA SER A 402 -10.83 7.18 21.32
C SER A 402 -12.11 6.84 20.60
N PHE A 403 -13.24 6.93 21.30
CA PHE A 403 -14.58 6.73 20.77
C PHE A 403 -15.57 7.70 21.41
N TYR A 404 -16.80 7.74 20.90
CA TYR A 404 -17.87 8.61 21.39
C TYR A 404 -19.02 7.77 21.96
N ASP A 405 -19.64 8.25 23.04
CA ASP A 405 -20.88 7.67 23.55
C ASP A 405 -22.11 8.14 22.73
N GLN A 406 -23.31 7.68 23.11
CA GLN A 406 -24.56 8.07 22.46
C GLN A 406 -24.92 9.57 22.62
N ASN A 407 -24.26 10.26 23.56
CA ASN A 407 -24.47 11.67 23.87
C ASN A 407 -23.41 12.58 23.22
N GLY A 408 -22.42 11.99 22.52
CA GLY A 408 -21.33 12.72 21.88
C GLY A 408 -20.16 13.06 22.79
N ASN A 409 -20.09 12.49 23.99
CA ASN A 409 -18.94 12.64 24.88
C ASN A 409 -17.79 11.75 24.40
N ARG A 410 -16.57 12.31 24.39
CA ARG A 410 -15.38 11.59 23.92
C ARG A 410 -14.71 10.84 25.07
N TYR A 411 -14.46 9.55 24.86
CA TYR A 411 -13.73 8.69 25.78
C TYR A 411 -12.42 8.23 25.15
N ILE A 412 -11.39 8.07 25.97
CA ILE A 412 -10.06 7.60 25.58
C ILE A 412 -9.75 6.35 26.39
N VAL A 413 -9.31 5.29 25.70
CA VAL A 413 -8.79 4.05 26.31
C VAL A 413 -7.29 4.03 26.12
N ASP A 414 -6.54 4.04 27.22
CA ASP A 414 -5.09 3.87 27.23
C ASP A 414 -4.75 2.38 27.34
N PHE A 415 -4.05 1.85 26.34
CA PHE A 415 -3.69 0.43 26.28
C PHE A 415 -2.50 0.06 27.15
N ASN A 416 -1.74 1.03 27.66
CA ASN A 416 -0.64 0.79 28.59
C ASN A 416 -1.16 0.59 30.02
N SER A 417 -2.13 1.42 30.44
CA SER A 417 -2.73 1.34 31.78
C SER A 417 -3.99 0.48 31.82
N TYR A 418 -4.61 0.17 30.68
CA TYR A 418 -5.92 -0.48 30.59
C TYR A 418 -7.01 0.30 31.35
N GLU A 419 -7.02 1.63 31.14
CA GLU A 419 -7.97 2.56 31.75
C GLU A 419 -8.70 3.34 30.65
N GLU A 420 -9.99 3.58 30.85
CA GLU A 420 -10.80 4.52 30.09
C GLU A 420 -11.03 5.77 30.92
N TYR A 421 -11.01 6.93 30.28
CA TYR A 421 -11.42 8.20 30.89
C TYR A 421 -12.09 9.12 29.86
N PRO A 422 -13.03 9.98 30.29
CA PRO A 422 -13.52 11.08 29.47
C PRO A 422 -12.38 12.02 29.08
N ALA A 423 -12.33 12.47 27.82
CA ALA A 423 -11.30 13.39 27.35
C ALA A 423 -11.32 14.74 28.12
N ASP A 424 -12.50 15.15 28.59
CA ASP A 424 -12.71 16.39 29.33
C ASP A 424 -12.42 16.27 30.84
N ASP A 425 -12.40 15.04 31.37
CA ASP A 425 -12.05 14.76 32.76
C ASP A 425 -11.16 13.50 32.88
N PRO A 426 -9.84 13.64 32.68
CA PRO A 426 -8.89 12.53 32.80
C PRO A 426 -8.77 11.93 34.20
N THR A 427 -9.44 12.50 35.21
CA THR A 427 -9.43 11.98 36.59
C THR A 427 -10.52 10.95 36.84
N ASP A 428 -11.59 10.95 36.03
CA ASP A 428 -12.66 9.96 36.07
C ASP A 428 -12.25 8.72 35.27
N LYS A 429 -11.52 7.81 35.94
CA LYS A 429 -10.96 6.62 35.32
C LYS A 429 -11.74 5.37 35.66
N VAL A 430 -12.07 4.60 34.63
CA VAL A 430 -12.65 3.26 34.77
C VAL A 430 -11.72 2.20 34.19
N GLN A 431 -11.70 1.04 34.84
CA GLN A 431 -10.85 -0.06 34.40
C GLN A 431 -11.44 -0.74 33.15
N VAL A 432 -10.58 -0.99 32.17
CA VAL A 432 -10.93 -1.66 30.91
C VAL A 432 -10.34 -3.06 30.88
N LEU A 433 -11.10 -4.01 30.36
CA LEU A 433 -10.73 -5.41 30.31
C LEU A 433 -10.99 -5.96 28.91
N ARG A 434 -9.92 -6.36 28.24
CA ARG A 434 -9.99 -7.14 27.01
C ARG A 434 -10.15 -8.62 27.36
N LYS A 435 -11.34 -9.19 27.15
CA LYS A 435 -11.57 -10.63 27.29
C LYS A 435 -11.59 -11.28 25.92
N SER A 436 -10.83 -12.35 25.79
CA SER A 436 -10.98 -13.24 24.64
C SER A 436 -12.24 -14.08 24.84
N LYS A 437 -13.25 -13.92 23.96
CA LYS A 437 -14.43 -14.81 23.94
C LYS A 437 -14.06 -16.24 23.48
N LEU A 438 -12.81 -16.44 23.03
CA LEU A 438 -12.23 -17.74 22.71
C LEU A 438 -11.93 -18.61 23.96
N VAL A 439 -12.10 -18.09 25.18
CA VAL A 439 -11.77 -18.83 26.42
C VAL A 439 -12.99 -19.48 27.08
N ASP A 440 -14.21 -18.97 26.90
CA ASP A 440 -15.41 -19.56 27.53
C ASP A 440 -16.09 -20.66 26.71
N HIS A 441 -15.58 -20.95 25.52
CA HIS A 441 -15.80 -22.23 24.85
C HIS A 441 -14.45 -22.81 24.51
N ALA A 442 -14.06 -23.85 25.24
CA ALA A 442 -12.87 -24.66 25.02
C ALA A 442 -12.63 -24.88 23.52
N PHE A 443 -11.79 -24.03 22.92
CA PHE A 443 -11.27 -24.29 21.60
C PHE A 443 -10.16 -25.31 21.78
N GLU A 444 -10.48 -26.58 21.62
CA GLU A 444 -9.49 -27.65 21.67
C GLU A 444 -8.57 -27.50 20.45
N LEU A 445 -7.33 -27.04 20.72
CA LEU A 445 -6.25 -27.17 19.75
C LEU A 445 -6.10 -28.66 19.40
N PRO A 446 -5.67 -28.99 18.16
CA PRO A 446 -5.51 -30.39 17.78
C PRO A 446 -4.62 -31.11 18.79
N ILE A 447 -5.07 -32.28 19.27
CA ILE A 447 -4.32 -33.09 20.24
C ILE A 447 -2.92 -33.46 19.71
N SER A 448 -2.76 -33.51 18.39
CA SER A 448 -1.49 -33.75 17.71
C SER A 448 -0.49 -32.60 17.82
N TRP A 449 -0.92 -31.39 18.23
CA TRP A 449 -0.02 -30.25 18.37
C TRP A 449 0.85 -30.41 19.61
N GLU A 450 2.13 -30.08 19.46
CA GLU A 450 3.02 -29.93 20.60
C GLU A 450 2.52 -28.76 21.47
N LYS A 451 2.69 -28.90 22.79
CA LYS A 451 2.39 -27.82 23.73
C LYS A 451 3.08 -26.53 23.29
N MET A 452 2.30 -25.46 23.23
CA MET A 452 2.74 -24.10 22.92
C MET A 452 2.63 -23.26 24.19
N GLY A 453 3.56 -22.32 24.39
CA GLY A 453 3.47 -21.39 25.52
C GLY A 453 2.23 -20.48 25.43
N ASP A 454 1.77 -19.93 26.54
CA ASP A 454 0.53 -19.12 26.59
C ASP A 454 0.58 -17.91 25.65
N LYS A 455 1.75 -17.26 25.54
CA LYS A 455 2.01 -16.12 24.65
C LYS A 455 2.55 -16.51 23.27
N GLU A 456 2.80 -17.78 23.03
CA GLU A 456 3.32 -18.28 21.75
C GLU A 456 2.16 -18.45 20.76
N ASN A 457 2.16 -17.66 19.68
CA ASN A 457 1.13 -17.76 18.64
C ASN A 457 1.53 -18.69 17.48
N LEU A 458 2.83 -18.75 17.14
CA LEU A 458 3.36 -19.55 16.04
C LEU A 458 4.49 -20.45 16.53
N LYS A 459 4.39 -21.76 16.27
CA LYS A 459 5.44 -22.75 16.48
C LYS A 459 5.58 -23.63 15.25
N ILE A 460 6.81 -23.80 14.77
CA ILE A 460 7.12 -24.66 13.62
C ILE A 460 7.78 -25.92 14.17
N VAL A 461 7.14 -27.07 13.99
CA VAL A 461 7.59 -28.35 14.54
C VAL A 461 8.13 -29.22 13.41
N GLN A 462 9.42 -29.51 13.41
CA GLN A 462 10.01 -30.42 12.44
C GLN A 462 9.66 -31.88 12.80
N LEU A 463 8.97 -32.57 11.89
CA LEU A 463 8.57 -33.96 12.07
C LEU A 463 9.74 -34.92 11.85
N LYS A 464 9.79 -36.02 12.59
CA LYS A 464 10.84 -37.04 12.41
C LYS A 464 10.41 -38.01 11.30
N PRO A 465 11.34 -38.47 10.44
CA PRO A 465 11.01 -39.46 9.40
C PRO A 465 10.41 -40.78 9.90
N THR A 466 10.60 -41.09 11.19
CA THR A 466 10.02 -42.27 11.85
C THR A 466 8.53 -42.10 12.17
N ASP A 467 8.06 -40.86 12.34
CA ASP A 467 6.72 -40.54 12.79
C ASP A 467 5.69 -40.89 11.72
N GLN A 468 4.52 -41.40 12.14
CA GLN A 468 3.46 -41.76 11.21
C GLN A 468 2.97 -40.54 10.41
N GLU A 469 2.86 -39.39 11.07
CA GLU A 469 2.48 -38.11 10.46
C GLU A 469 3.43 -37.71 9.32
N TYR A 470 4.75 -37.89 9.49
CA TYR A 470 5.72 -37.66 8.43
C TYR A 470 5.50 -38.60 7.24
N LYS A 471 5.30 -39.90 7.52
CA LYS A 471 5.06 -40.92 6.50
C LYS A 471 3.77 -40.64 5.72
N ASP A 472 2.71 -40.20 6.38
CA ASP A 472 1.44 -39.88 5.75
C ASP A 472 1.57 -38.70 4.80
N VAL A 473 2.21 -37.60 5.25
CA VAL A 473 2.42 -36.39 4.41
C VAL A 473 3.34 -36.70 3.23
N SER A 474 4.46 -37.39 3.47
CA SER A 474 5.43 -37.77 2.42
C SER A 474 4.84 -38.75 1.41
N GLN A 475 4.07 -39.74 1.86
CA GLN A 475 3.39 -40.67 0.97
C GLN A 475 2.34 -39.95 0.11
N LYS A 476 1.53 -39.07 0.69
CA LYS A 476 0.57 -38.24 -0.05
C LYS A 476 1.25 -37.36 -1.09
N PHE A 477 2.42 -36.80 -0.72
CA PHE A 477 3.23 -36.01 -1.63
C PHE A 477 3.71 -36.85 -2.83
N ILE A 478 4.31 -38.02 -2.58
CA ILE A 478 4.81 -38.92 -3.65
C ILE A 478 3.65 -39.39 -4.56
N THR A 479 2.55 -39.85 -3.98
CA THR A 479 1.39 -40.37 -4.72
C THR A 479 0.83 -39.33 -5.69
N THR A 480 0.90 -38.03 -5.34
CA THR A 480 0.37 -36.94 -6.17
C THR A 480 1.45 -36.19 -6.97
N ALA A 481 2.71 -36.63 -6.93
CA ALA A 481 3.83 -36.00 -7.66
C ALA A 481 3.93 -36.43 -9.13
N GLY A 482 3.04 -37.30 -9.61
CA GLY A 482 2.97 -37.72 -11.01
C GLY A 482 4.23 -38.46 -11.50
N GLY A 483 4.88 -39.24 -10.63
CA GLY A 483 6.10 -39.99 -10.96
C GLY A 483 7.40 -39.18 -10.90
N THR A 484 7.34 -37.90 -10.54
CA THR A 484 8.54 -37.06 -10.34
C THR A 484 9.36 -37.59 -9.16
N LYS A 485 10.66 -37.86 -9.37
CA LYS A 485 11.57 -38.23 -8.28
C LYS A 485 11.82 -37.01 -7.38
N VAL A 486 11.68 -37.22 -6.07
CA VAL A 486 11.80 -36.17 -5.07
C VAL A 486 12.61 -36.65 -3.89
N THR A 487 13.51 -35.80 -3.39
CA THR A 487 14.26 -36.02 -2.16
C THR A 487 13.76 -35.06 -1.10
N PHE A 488 13.18 -35.58 -0.01
CA PHE A 488 12.74 -34.76 1.11
C PHE A 488 13.93 -34.25 1.92
N VAL A 489 13.93 -32.96 2.25
CA VAL A 489 14.89 -32.35 3.16
C VAL A 489 14.32 -32.35 4.58
N LYS A 490 13.08 -31.87 4.72
CA LYS A 490 12.33 -31.87 5.98
C LYS A 490 10.84 -31.65 5.72
N ILE A 491 10.02 -32.08 6.68
CA ILE A 491 8.60 -31.77 6.78
C ILE A 491 8.36 -31.12 8.13
N GLU A 492 7.67 -29.99 8.14
CA GLU A 492 7.43 -29.18 9.33
C GLU A 492 5.92 -28.97 9.50
N ARG A 493 5.38 -29.27 10.68
CA ARG A 493 4.01 -28.91 11.06
C ARG A 493 3.97 -27.45 11.50
N ILE A 494 3.01 -26.71 10.98
CA ILE A 494 2.79 -25.31 11.32
C ILE A 494 1.69 -25.24 12.39
N GLN A 495 2.05 -24.71 13.57
CA GLN A 495 1.11 -24.51 14.67
C GLN A 495 0.90 -23.01 14.86
N ASN A 496 -0.14 -22.45 14.23
CA ASN A 496 -0.51 -21.04 14.39
C ASN A 496 -1.91 -20.93 15.03
N LYS A 497 -1.98 -20.47 16.29
CA LYS A 497 -3.24 -20.45 17.07
C LYS A 497 -4.28 -19.54 16.41
N THR A 498 -3.91 -18.30 16.07
CA THR A 498 -4.84 -17.34 15.45
C THR A 498 -5.38 -17.83 14.11
N LEU A 499 -4.50 -18.32 13.21
CA LEU A 499 -4.94 -18.78 11.89
C LEU A 499 -5.83 -20.01 11.99
N TYR A 500 -5.50 -20.95 12.87
CA TYR A 500 -6.29 -22.17 13.05
C TYR A 500 -7.67 -21.86 13.67
N GLN A 501 -7.74 -20.91 14.60
CA GLN A 501 -9.02 -20.43 15.15
C GLN A 501 -9.90 -19.77 14.09
N GLN A 502 -9.34 -18.87 13.27
CA GLN A 502 -10.06 -18.25 12.16
C GLN A 502 -10.59 -19.29 11.17
N PHE A 503 -9.77 -20.28 10.83
CA PHE A 503 -10.14 -21.39 9.97
C PHE A 503 -11.29 -22.22 10.55
N VAL A 504 -11.22 -22.63 11.81
CA VAL A 504 -12.28 -23.44 12.45
C VAL A 504 -13.57 -22.65 12.64
N ALA A 505 -13.50 -21.37 12.98
CA ALA A 505 -14.68 -20.51 13.06
C ALA A 505 -15.38 -20.40 11.69
N LYS A 506 -14.61 -20.19 10.61
CA LYS A 506 -15.13 -20.17 9.25
C LYS A 506 -15.69 -21.53 8.83
N LYS A 507 -15.03 -22.63 9.21
CA LYS A 507 -15.49 -24.00 8.97
C LYS A 507 -16.84 -24.26 9.64
N LYS A 508 -16.99 -23.92 10.92
CA LYS A 508 -18.24 -24.07 11.67
C LYS A 508 -19.39 -23.29 11.02
N SER A 509 -19.11 -22.06 10.58
CA SER A 509 -20.09 -21.25 9.83
C SER A 509 -20.47 -21.89 8.49
N MET A 510 -19.49 -22.42 7.74
CA MET A 510 -19.73 -23.09 6.46
C MET A 510 -20.49 -24.41 6.62
N ASP A 511 -20.14 -25.22 7.63
CA ASP A 511 -20.83 -26.47 7.98
C ASP A 511 -22.29 -26.25 8.42
N ALA A 512 -22.59 -25.09 9.02
CA ALA A 512 -23.95 -24.71 9.40
C ALA A 512 -24.79 -24.23 8.21
N THR A 513 -24.13 -23.66 7.18
CA THR A 513 -24.81 -23.00 6.05
C THR A 513 -24.99 -23.94 4.86
N ASN A 514 -23.98 -24.77 4.59
CA ASN A 514 -23.99 -25.66 3.43
C ASN A 514 -24.76 -26.96 3.71
N PRO A 515 -25.30 -27.62 2.67
CA PRO A 515 -25.95 -28.92 2.82
C PRO A 515 -25.02 -29.94 3.49
N LYS A 516 -25.55 -30.77 4.40
CA LYS A 516 -24.76 -31.79 5.13
C LYS A 516 -24.08 -32.84 4.22
N THR A 517 -24.48 -32.92 2.96
CA THR A 517 -23.89 -33.79 1.94
C THR A 517 -22.59 -33.23 1.35
N VAL A 518 -22.31 -31.94 1.54
CA VAL A 518 -21.12 -31.27 1.03
C VAL A 518 -19.96 -31.46 2.00
N ASN A 519 -18.84 -32.00 1.50
CA ASN A 519 -17.59 -31.95 2.24
C ASN A 519 -16.93 -30.57 2.06
N ASN A 520 -17.04 -29.73 3.08
CA ASN A 520 -16.57 -28.36 3.05
C ASN A 520 -15.04 -28.23 3.09
N GLU A 521 -14.31 -29.24 3.57
CA GLU A 521 -12.85 -29.19 3.76
C GLU A 521 -12.12 -30.18 2.85
N LYS A 522 -11.07 -29.70 2.18
CA LYS A 522 -10.13 -30.50 1.41
C LYS A 522 -8.70 -30.20 1.83
N GLN A 523 -7.84 -31.21 1.76
CA GLN A 523 -6.40 -31.02 1.87
C GLN A 523 -5.78 -30.85 0.49
N LEU A 524 -5.17 -29.69 0.24
CA LEU A 524 -4.67 -29.27 -1.08
C LEU A 524 -3.24 -28.70 -0.98
N TRP A 525 -2.55 -28.62 -2.12
CA TRP A 525 -1.14 -28.24 -2.21
C TRP A 525 -0.94 -26.81 -2.72
N HIS A 526 -0.05 -26.05 -2.08
CA HIS A 526 0.31 -24.69 -2.48
C HIS A 526 1.82 -24.53 -2.60
N GLY A 527 2.33 -24.35 -3.83
CA GLY A 527 3.74 -24.04 -4.08
C GLY A 527 3.99 -22.53 -3.95
N PHE A 528 5.12 -22.15 -3.36
CA PHE A 528 5.49 -20.74 -3.15
C PHE A 528 7.01 -20.51 -3.22
N SER A 529 7.42 -19.24 -3.33
CA SER A 529 8.83 -18.81 -3.25
C SER A 529 9.25 -18.55 -1.81
N VAL A 530 10.52 -18.77 -1.47
CA VAL A 530 11.05 -18.58 -0.10
C VAL A 530 10.75 -17.20 0.50
N ASP A 531 10.67 -16.16 -0.32
CA ASP A 531 10.36 -14.78 0.12
C ASP A 531 9.00 -14.65 0.82
N ALA A 532 8.04 -15.54 0.53
CA ALA A 532 6.71 -15.51 1.13
C ALA A 532 6.59 -16.36 2.40
N LEU A 533 7.65 -17.07 2.81
CA LEU A 533 7.62 -18.05 3.90
C LEU A 533 7.18 -17.45 5.25
N ASP A 534 7.85 -16.37 5.67
CA ASP A 534 7.57 -15.76 6.97
C ASP A 534 6.16 -15.13 6.99
N SER A 535 5.77 -14.50 5.88
CA SER A 535 4.42 -13.92 5.72
C SER A 535 3.33 -14.98 5.82
N ILE A 536 3.45 -16.09 5.11
CA ILE A 536 2.42 -17.14 5.10
C ILE A 536 2.33 -17.82 6.48
N ASN A 537 3.47 -18.09 7.13
CA ASN A 537 3.47 -18.72 8.45
C ASN A 537 2.83 -17.83 9.53
N ARG A 538 3.04 -16.51 9.48
CA ARG A 538 2.52 -15.56 10.48
C ARG A 538 1.10 -15.12 10.21
N TYR A 539 0.80 -14.78 8.95
CA TYR A 539 -0.42 -14.08 8.56
C TYR A 539 -1.35 -14.88 7.64
N GLY A 540 -0.94 -16.09 7.24
CA GLY A 540 -1.73 -16.94 6.36
C GLY A 540 -1.66 -16.52 4.90
N PHE A 541 -2.60 -17.03 4.11
CA PHE A 541 -2.70 -16.69 2.69
C PHE A 541 -3.40 -15.34 2.54
N ASN A 542 -2.87 -14.49 1.67
CA ASN A 542 -3.46 -13.18 1.41
C ASN A 542 -3.64 -13.01 -0.10
N ARG A 543 -4.91 -12.84 -0.50
CA ARG A 543 -5.31 -12.72 -1.90
C ARG A 543 -4.76 -11.47 -2.61
N SER A 544 -4.40 -10.43 -1.87
CA SER A 544 -3.83 -9.19 -2.43
C SER A 544 -2.42 -9.41 -2.98
N TYR A 545 -1.74 -10.51 -2.61
CA TYR A 545 -0.47 -10.92 -3.21
C TYR A 545 -0.64 -11.89 -4.40
N CYS A 546 -1.87 -12.21 -4.80
CA CYS A 546 -2.14 -13.04 -5.97
C CYS A 546 -1.89 -12.24 -7.25
N GLY A 547 -1.05 -12.78 -8.14
CA GLY A 547 -0.70 -12.12 -9.42
C GLY A 547 0.72 -12.38 -9.93
N LYS A 548 1.59 -13.04 -9.15
CA LYS A 548 2.88 -13.53 -9.68
C LYS A 548 2.70 -14.67 -10.71
N ASN A 549 1.57 -15.38 -10.67
CA ASN A 549 1.20 -16.47 -11.55
C ASN A 549 -0.21 -16.23 -12.16
N ALA A 550 -0.51 -16.86 -13.30
CA ALA A 550 -1.73 -16.62 -14.08
C ALA A 550 -3.03 -16.83 -13.27
N VAL A 551 -3.90 -15.81 -13.25
CA VAL A 551 -5.20 -15.79 -12.54
C VAL A 551 -6.35 -16.31 -13.43
N ALA A 552 -6.12 -17.45 -14.09
CA ALA A 552 -7.01 -17.98 -15.13
C ALA A 552 -8.45 -18.27 -14.67
N PHE A 553 -8.65 -18.54 -13.38
CA PHE A 553 -9.94 -18.93 -12.80
C PHE A 553 -10.40 -17.98 -11.67
N GLY A 554 -9.80 -16.78 -11.59
CA GLY A 554 -10.12 -15.76 -10.60
C GLY A 554 -8.90 -15.22 -9.84
N ALA A 555 -9.00 -14.00 -9.32
CA ALA A 555 -8.04 -13.32 -8.47
C ALA A 555 -8.17 -13.76 -7.00
N GLY A 556 -7.97 -15.06 -6.77
CA GLY A 556 -7.95 -15.67 -5.45
C GLY A 556 -6.67 -16.47 -5.21
N VAL A 557 -6.60 -17.18 -4.09
CA VAL A 557 -5.46 -18.03 -3.74
C VAL A 557 -5.68 -19.43 -4.32
N TYR A 558 -4.71 -19.91 -5.09
CA TYR A 558 -4.78 -21.17 -5.83
C TYR A 558 -4.22 -22.34 -5.02
N PHE A 559 -4.95 -23.45 -5.00
CA PHE A 559 -4.55 -24.68 -4.35
C PHE A 559 -4.73 -25.86 -5.29
N ALA A 560 -3.66 -26.62 -5.53
CA ALA A 560 -3.69 -27.78 -6.42
C ALA A 560 -4.15 -29.04 -5.68
N VAL A 561 -4.90 -29.90 -6.37
CA VAL A 561 -5.25 -31.23 -5.88
C VAL A 561 -4.03 -32.15 -5.86
N GLU A 562 -3.12 -31.97 -6.82
CA GLU A 562 -1.93 -32.79 -6.96
C GLU A 562 -0.62 -31.99 -6.90
N VAL A 563 0.41 -32.58 -6.30
CA VAL A 563 1.78 -32.03 -6.25
C VAL A 563 2.33 -31.77 -7.65
N ARG A 564 2.01 -32.60 -8.66
CA ARG A 564 2.51 -32.43 -10.03
C ARG A 564 2.29 -31.04 -10.62
N TYR A 565 1.25 -30.34 -10.16
CA TYR A 565 0.98 -28.96 -10.58
C TYR A 565 1.88 -27.99 -9.82
N SER A 566 1.83 -28.03 -8.48
CA SER A 566 2.57 -27.10 -7.60
C SER A 566 4.10 -27.33 -7.59
N ILE A 567 4.59 -28.47 -8.07
CA ILE A 567 6.03 -28.79 -8.12
C ILE A 567 6.78 -28.04 -9.22
N GLN A 568 6.09 -27.43 -10.18
CA GLN A 568 6.72 -26.65 -11.24
C GLN A 568 7.46 -25.43 -10.64
N ASP A 569 8.58 -25.03 -11.24
CA ASP A 569 9.43 -23.95 -10.73
C ASP A 569 8.74 -22.59 -10.72
N THR A 570 7.69 -22.43 -11.54
CA THR A 570 6.78 -21.28 -11.55
C THR A 570 6.05 -21.10 -10.21
N TYR A 571 5.71 -22.19 -9.53
CA TYR A 571 4.95 -22.15 -8.27
C TYR A 571 5.87 -22.36 -7.07
N SER A 572 6.64 -23.44 -7.04
CA SER A 572 7.59 -23.74 -5.96
C SER A 572 9.02 -23.37 -6.36
N LYS A 573 9.32 -22.08 -6.50
CA LYS A 573 10.63 -21.62 -7.00
C LYS A 573 11.79 -22.16 -6.14
N PRO A 574 12.78 -22.83 -6.73
CA PRO A 574 13.95 -23.31 -5.99
C PRO A 574 14.77 -22.14 -5.45
N ASP A 575 15.30 -22.27 -4.25
CA ASP A 575 16.27 -21.33 -3.68
C ASP A 575 17.69 -21.58 -4.22
N THR A 576 18.67 -20.81 -3.72
CA THR A 576 20.09 -20.92 -4.10
C THR A 576 20.70 -22.30 -3.81
N SER A 577 20.10 -23.09 -2.92
CA SER A 577 20.52 -24.45 -2.59
C SER A 577 19.74 -25.53 -3.35
N GLY A 578 18.86 -25.11 -4.27
CA GLY A 578 17.97 -25.98 -5.04
C GLY A 578 16.81 -26.52 -4.24
N HIS A 579 16.54 -26.01 -3.03
CA HIS A 579 15.40 -26.43 -2.23
C HIS A 579 14.12 -25.74 -2.69
N LYS A 580 13.08 -26.54 -2.89
CA LYS A 580 11.72 -26.11 -3.21
C LYS A 580 10.84 -26.28 -1.97
N ARG A 581 9.81 -25.43 -1.86
CA ARG A 581 8.91 -25.39 -0.72
C ARG A 581 7.46 -25.45 -1.18
N MET A 582 6.66 -26.24 -0.47
CA MET A 582 5.25 -26.42 -0.75
C MET A 582 4.48 -26.66 0.54
N TYR A 583 3.33 -26.03 0.69
CA TYR A 583 2.42 -26.31 1.79
C TYR A 583 1.43 -27.41 1.41
N LEU A 584 1.12 -28.27 2.38
CA LEU A 584 -0.13 -29.01 2.45
C LEU A 584 -1.08 -28.21 3.34
N CYS A 585 -2.21 -27.79 2.79
CA CYS A 585 -3.14 -26.87 3.42
C CYS A 585 -4.49 -27.55 3.65
N ARG A 586 -5.15 -27.21 4.75
CA ARG A 586 -6.60 -27.42 4.89
C ARG A 586 -7.31 -26.25 4.23
N VAL A 587 -8.21 -26.52 3.30
CA VAL A 587 -8.89 -25.50 2.49
C VAL A 587 -10.38 -25.74 2.54
N LEU A 588 -11.13 -24.70 2.92
CA LEU A 588 -12.59 -24.68 2.95
C LEU A 588 -13.13 -24.41 1.55
N THR A 589 -13.22 -25.45 0.74
CA THR A 589 -13.73 -25.37 -0.63
C THR A 589 -15.24 -25.27 -0.71
N GLY A 590 -15.96 -25.76 0.30
CA GLY A 590 -17.42 -25.67 0.37
C GLY A 590 -18.14 -26.16 -0.88
N GLU A 591 -19.22 -25.48 -1.24
CA GLU A 591 -19.83 -25.59 -2.56
C GLU A 591 -19.03 -24.75 -3.56
N TYR A 592 -18.73 -25.32 -4.72
CA TYR A 592 -17.91 -24.67 -5.73
C TYR A 592 -18.52 -24.78 -7.14
N CYS A 593 -18.09 -23.90 -8.03
CA CYS A 593 -18.47 -23.88 -9.44
C CYS A 593 -17.24 -23.63 -10.33
N ASN A 594 -17.43 -23.63 -11.65
CA ASN A 594 -16.36 -23.28 -12.59
C ASN A 594 -15.91 -21.82 -12.39
N GLY A 595 -14.60 -21.64 -12.23
CA GLY A 595 -13.96 -20.34 -12.17
C GLY A 595 -13.78 -19.75 -13.56
N LEU A 596 -13.77 -18.42 -13.61
CA LEU A 596 -13.50 -17.63 -14.81
C LEU A 596 -12.44 -16.59 -14.48
N GLY A 597 -11.62 -16.25 -15.46
CA GLY A 597 -10.63 -15.18 -15.31
C GLY A 597 -11.31 -13.86 -14.91
N GLY A 598 -10.66 -13.09 -14.03
CA GLY A 598 -11.14 -11.77 -13.60
C GLY A 598 -12.08 -11.75 -12.39
N MET A 599 -12.54 -12.90 -11.90
CA MET A 599 -13.36 -12.97 -10.68
C MET A 599 -12.60 -12.48 -9.43
N ARG A 600 -13.23 -11.69 -8.55
CA ARG A 600 -12.70 -11.35 -7.22
C ARG A 600 -13.49 -11.94 -6.06
N VAL A 601 -14.65 -12.52 -6.36
CA VAL A 601 -15.51 -13.32 -5.47
C VAL A 601 -16.12 -14.46 -6.30
N PRO A 602 -16.55 -15.57 -5.67
CA PRO A 602 -17.27 -16.63 -6.38
C PRO A 602 -18.62 -16.13 -6.94
N PRO A 603 -19.15 -16.77 -8.01
CA PRO A 603 -20.51 -16.52 -8.50
C PRO A 603 -21.60 -16.71 -7.45
N ALA A 604 -22.76 -16.10 -7.70
CA ALA A 604 -24.01 -16.42 -7.01
C ALA A 604 -24.49 -17.84 -7.39
N LYS A 605 -25.19 -18.51 -6.46
CA LYS A 605 -25.76 -19.85 -6.71
C LYS A 605 -26.96 -19.76 -7.69
N PRO A 606 -27.18 -20.74 -8.59
CA PRO A 606 -28.20 -20.68 -9.64
C PRO A 606 -29.64 -20.54 -9.13
N ASN A 607 -29.95 -21.16 -7.98
CA ASN A 607 -31.28 -21.10 -7.35
C ASN A 607 -31.46 -19.85 -6.47
N ALA A 608 -30.56 -18.89 -6.61
CA ALA A 608 -30.49 -17.65 -5.85
C ALA A 608 -30.39 -16.43 -6.80
N ALA A 609 -31.08 -16.47 -7.94
CA ALA A 609 -31.23 -15.30 -8.80
C ALA A 609 -31.86 -14.15 -7.99
N GLY A 610 -31.07 -13.10 -7.71
CA GLY A 610 -31.47 -11.98 -6.83
C GLY A 610 -31.10 -12.11 -5.35
N SER A 611 -30.35 -13.15 -4.95
CA SER A 611 -29.89 -13.37 -3.57
C SER A 611 -28.35 -13.26 -3.48
N HIS A 612 -27.86 -12.63 -2.41
CA HIS A 612 -26.42 -12.42 -2.14
C HIS A 612 -25.66 -13.71 -1.73
N ILE A 613 -26.20 -14.90 -2.00
CA ILE A 613 -25.60 -16.18 -1.62
C ILE A 613 -24.64 -16.64 -2.72
N LEU A 614 -23.35 -16.55 -2.42
CA LEU A 614 -22.27 -16.96 -3.31
C LEU A 614 -21.90 -18.43 -3.11
N TYR A 615 -21.26 -19.03 -4.11
CA TYR A 615 -20.43 -20.23 -3.91
C TYR A 615 -19.29 -19.92 -2.92
N ASP A 616 -18.73 -20.97 -2.30
CA ASP A 616 -17.64 -20.81 -1.34
C ASP A 616 -16.27 -20.74 -2.02
N SER A 617 -16.11 -21.44 -3.14
CA SER A 617 -14.89 -21.41 -3.95
C SER A 617 -15.18 -21.67 -5.43
N VAL A 618 -14.15 -21.60 -6.26
CA VAL A 618 -14.24 -22.00 -7.68
C VAL A 618 -13.16 -23.01 -8.04
N THR A 619 -13.38 -23.76 -9.11
CA THR A 619 -12.44 -24.77 -9.64
C THR A 619 -12.18 -24.54 -11.12
N ASN A 620 -11.16 -25.20 -11.67
CA ASN A 620 -10.85 -25.12 -13.11
C ASN A 620 -11.91 -25.81 -13.98
N ASP A 621 -12.46 -26.94 -13.52
CA ASP A 621 -13.43 -27.75 -14.24
C ASP A 621 -14.24 -28.61 -13.25
N MET A 622 -15.56 -28.46 -13.27
CA MET A 622 -16.52 -29.23 -12.47
C MET A 622 -16.52 -30.75 -12.76
N ASN A 623 -15.94 -31.20 -13.86
CA ASN A 623 -15.80 -32.63 -14.17
C ASN A 623 -14.42 -33.19 -13.82
N ASN A 624 -13.41 -32.32 -13.69
CA ASN A 624 -12.03 -32.73 -13.44
C ASN A 624 -11.27 -31.64 -12.64
N GLN A 625 -11.49 -31.63 -11.32
CA GLN A 625 -10.90 -30.64 -10.44
C GLN A 625 -9.42 -30.96 -10.21
N ILE A 626 -8.53 -30.18 -10.82
CA ILE A 626 -7.09 -30.22 -10.53
C ILE A 626 -6.68 -29.11 -9.57
N MET A 627 -7.55 -28.13 -9.33
CA MET A 627 -7.32 -27.02 -8.39
C MET A 627 -8.61 -26.40 -7.84
N TYR A 628 -8.46 -25.68 -6.74
CA TYR A 628 -9.49 -24.84 -6.14
C TYR A 628 -8.94 -23.45 -5.87
N ILE A 629 -9.79 -22.44 -6.01
CA ILE A 629 -9.46 -21.03 -5.83
C ILE A 629 -10.41 -20.47 -4.78
N ILE A 630 -9.85 -19.97 -3.68
CA ILE A 630 -10.59 -19.30 -2.61
C ILE A 630 -10.39 -17.79 -2.68
N PHE A 631 -11.38 -17.04 -2.19
CA PHE A 631 -11.39 -15.57 -2.23
C PHE A 631 -11.42 -14.93 -0.84
N HIS A 632 -11.42 -15.74 0.22
CA HIS A 632 -11.34 -15.26 1.59
C HIS A 632 -10.12 -15.84 2.32
N ASP A 633 -9.33 -14.98 2.96
CA ASP A 633 -8.02 -15.32 3.52
C ASP A 633 -8.12 -16.39 4.64
N SER A 634 -9.19 -16.37 5.43
CA SER A 634 -9.45 -17.38 6.48
C SER A 634 -9.99 -18.72 5.98
N GLN A 635 -10.19 -18.93 4.67
CA GLN A 635 -10.63 -20.23 4.13
C GLN A 635 -9.50 -21.26 4.02
N ALA A 636 -8.25 -20.89 4.26
CA ALA A 636 -7.14 -21.84 4.20
C ALA A 636 -6.21 -21.74 5.41
N PHE A 637 -5.79 -22.91 5.90
CA PHE A 637 -4.81 -23.05 6.97
C PHE A 637 -3.59 -23.84 6.45
N PRO A 638 -2.38 -23.27 6.46
CA PRO A 638 -1.17 -24.01 6.13
C PRO A 638 -0.85 -25.01 7.24
N GLU A 639 -1.02 -26.32 6.99
CA GLU A 639 -0.89 -27.36 8.02
C GLU A 639 0.54 -27.92 8.08
N TYR A 640 1.12 -28.22 6.91
CA TYR A 640 2.48 -28.73 6.79
C TYR A 640 3.27 -27.98 5.73
N LEU A 641 4.55 -27.72 6.02
CA LEU A 641 5.53 -27.22 5.08
C LEU A 641 6.49 -28.35 4.68
N VAL A 642 6.52 -28.67 3.39
CA VAL A 642 7.42 -29.67 2.81
C VAL A 642 8.56 -28.95 2.12
N THR A 643 9.80 -29.20 2.56
CA THR A 643 11.03 -28.75 1.89
C THR A 643 11.67 -29.94 1.18
N PHE A 644 11.90 -29.82 -0.13
CA PHE A 644 12.35 -30.93 -0.96
C PHE A 644 13.26 -30.48 -2.12
N LYS A 645 13.96 -31.43 -2.73
CA LYS A 645 14.67 -31.27 -4.00
C LYS A 645 13.99 -32.12 -5.07
N ARG A 646 13.85 -31.57 -6.27
CA ARG A 646 13.46 -32.34 -7.45
C ARG A 646 14.70 -33.08 -7.97
N GLY A 647 14.57 -34.38 -8.16
CA GLY A 647 15.65 -35.26 -8.60
C GLY A 647 15.76 -35.40 -10.11
#